data_AF-A0AAV1UFP4-F1
#
_entry.id   AF-A0AAV1UFP4-F1
#
_cell.length_a   1.000
_cell.length_b   1.000
_cell.length_c   1.000
_cell.angle_alpha   90.00
_cell.angle_beta   90.00
_cell.angle_gamma   90.00
#
_symmetry.space_group_name_H-M   'P 1'
#
loop_
_entity.id
_entity.type
_entity.pdbx_description
1 polymer ?
#
loop_
_entity_poly.entity_id
_entity_poly.type
_entity_poly.pdbx_seq_one_letter_code
_entity_poly.pdbx_strand_id
1 'polypeptide(L)'
;MANRVLILNSIILPSVLFTAAVFDMPEWARLAVHNLYKQFLWAHATSTEARRHKINPGIIFTPKKAGGVGLASLDVAIKTQRTKHALQWLTQAHDKYFGAWSAWAYQGRPTNSSLVLLCRTQAAGALSCFGAPSPNSWVPDVDKLLHPTVEQATILSERVRTYYHPVLHGASSWWEEEEEWVLSYHHPFPAGLPALDPQQCALHRFWWTIGWSNNPWIQDGNGLPLKFSTYDRIAICPISDLHIRRTGPTEFIFRIKPVGPRSIHHSQPKLRRWATAILLAPPTFPIMGELALEPELVLRHAPPFRHDWTWASVQQGRVVGTREGYLEVADQPVELQQSADGIRWFFTSHLPELATNSDEDRSIWALRLRRHGVVFYSHPRHHGFPWAVAESVTNLAIRKPIVRLAFTFLKRLLAVALRPLVRRLDAVCDFDQWQRAAANQDPAHVWKHANGLSDHQVWTCYRIATKQLNLYHAGRPADNSCRALSACHGCNETPSHIFWDCPKARACWGQLITHWTGERAGRPWGERRFVGSVNRHAPEVPARQRLRIYHMLPEDLEAGVAVWKRLWFIMSSICLNHLWNERNDAVFRGVQSTPLHSAARFWALDIRHLTALAKREHRGPDTAVAGAIMHTCIDLFILEPRDGPIPLGDSHDKLPVPELLSWLKSFQTSLA
;
A
#
# COMPACT_ATOMS: atom_id res chain seq x y z
N MET A 1 15.96 -6.62 28.63
CA MET A 1 14.66 -6.94 28.00
C MET A 1 14.16 -5.81 27.09
N ALA A 2 14.11 -4.55 27.55
CA ALA A 2 13.59 -3.43 26.77
C ALA A 2 14.25 -3.20 25.39
N ASN A 3 15.58 -3.33 25.27
CA ASN A 3 16.29 -3.17 23.98
C ASN A 3 15.95 -4.31 23.02
N ARG A 4 15.84 -5.56 23.51
CA ARG A 4 15.46 -6.72 22.67
C ARG A 4 14.05 -6.59 22.11
N VAL A 5 13.13 -6.05 22.91
CA VAL A 5 11.77 -5.75 22.45
C VAL A 5 11.78 -4.67 21.37
N LEU A 6 12.66 -3.66 21.50
CA LEU A 6 12.82 -2.62 20.49
C LEU A 6 13.37 -3.21 19.17
N ILE A 7 14.40 -4.06 19.23
CA ILE A 7 14.95 -4.78 18.07
C ILE A 7 13.87 -5.62 17.38
N LEU A 8 13.11 -6.41 18.16
CA LEU A 8 12.04 -7.23 17.62
C LEU A 8 10.96 -6.37 16.95
N ASN A 9 10.56 -5.25 17.55
CA ASN A 9 9.52 -4.38 17.00
C ASN A 9 9.97 -3.51 15.82
N SER A 10 11.24 -3.09 15.80
CA SER A 10 11.73 -2.07 14.87
C SER A 10 12.48 -2.66 13.68
N ILE A 11 12.99 -3.89 13.82
CA ILE A 11 13.82 -4.55 12.81
C ILE A 11 13.16 -5.83 12.35
N ILE A 12 12.96 -6.80 13.25
CA ILE A 12 12.46 -8.12 12.84
C ILE A 12 10.99 -8.04 12.42
N LEU A 13 10.17 -7.31 13.17
CA LEU A 13 8.76 -7.19 12.88
C LEU A 13 8.53 -6.53 11.51
N PRO A 14 9.08 -5.36 11.15
CA PRO A 14 8.87 -4.78 9.81
C PRO A 14 9.33 -5.67 8.65
N SER A 15 10.43 -6.42 8.80
CA SER A 15 10.87 -7.39 7.79
C SER A 15 9.86 -8.52 7.63
N VAL A 16 9.37 -9.06 8.75
CA VAL A 16 8.33 -10.09 8.73
C VAL A 16 7.01 -9.53 8.20
N LEU A 17 6.67 -8.28 8.55
CA LEU A 17 5.49 -7.58 8.07
C LEU A 17 5.57 -7.28 6.59
N PHE A 18 6.74 -6.98 6.01
CA PHE A 18 6.85 -6.75 4.57
C PHE A 18 6.47 -8.01 3.78
N THR A 19 6.98 -9.16 4.18
CA THR A 19 6.64 -10.45 3.57
C THR A 19 5.20 -10.84 3.87
N ALA A 20 4.76 -10.66 5.11
CA ALA A 20 3.41 -10.97 5.51
C ALA A 20 2.39 -9.98 4.91
N ALA A 21 2.79 -8.75 4.57
CA ALA A 21 1.99 -7.76 3.85
C ALA A 21 1.71 -8.16 2.41
N VAL A 22 2.26 -9.27 1.91
CA VAL A 22 2.02 -9.76 0.55
C VAL A 22 1.71 -11.26 0.50
N PHE A 23 2.09 -12.05 1.52
CA PHE A 23 1.77 -13.49 1.64
C PHE A 23 1.16 -13.83 3.00
N ASP A 24 0.27 -14.81 3.07
CA ASP A 24 -0.09 -15.38 4.37
C ASP A 24 1.07 -16.14 4.99
N MET A 25 1.29 -15.92 6.28
CA MET A 25 2.34 -16.60 7.01
C MET A 25 1.80 -17.98 7.42
N PRO A 26 2.37 -19.10 6.93
CA PRO A 26 1.93 -20.42 7.33
C PRO A 26 2.19 -20.65 8.83
N GLU A 27 1.35 -21.48 9.46
CA GLU A 27 1.34 -21.68 10.91
C GLU A 27 2.70 -22.12 11.47
N TRP A 28 3.44 -22.97 10.74
CA TRP A 28 4.78 -23.39 11.15
C TRP A 28 5.77 -22.21 11.17
N ALA A 29 5.66 -21.27 10.23
CA ALA A 29 6.53 -20.09 10.16
C ALA A 29 6.15 -19.09 11.25
N ARG A 30 4.84 -18.95 11.54
CA ARG A 30 4.33 -18.15 12.66
C ARG A 30 4.85 -18.69 13.99
N LEU A 31 4.77 -20.00 14.20
CA LEU A 31 5.32 -20.68 15.38
C LEU A 31 6.84 -20.55 15.44
N ALA A 32 7.56 -20.67 14.32
CA ALA A 32 9.01 -20.49 14.25
C ALA A 32 9.42 -19.06 14.62
N VAL A 33 8.72 -18.04 14.10
CA VAL A 33 8.98 -16.62 14.44
C VAL A 33 8.61 -16.33 15.89
N HIS A 34 7.51 -16.89 16.41
CA HIS A 34 7.18 -16.78 17.83
C HIS A 34 8.23 -17.44 18.73
N ASN A 35 8.71 -18.62 18.35
CA ASN A 35 9.77 -19.31 19.06
C ASN A 35 11.08 -18.55 18.98
N LEU A 36 11.39 -17.94 17.83
CA LEU A 36 12.52 -17.04 17.66
C LEU A 36 12.39 -15.79 18.53
N TYR A 37 11.20 -15.19 18.64
CA TYR A 37 10.96 -14.04 19.52
C TYR A 37 11.15 -14.43 20.98
N LYS A 38 10.65 -15.59 21.39
CA LYS A 38 10.84 -16.14 22.74
C LYS A 38 12.31 -16.41 23.02
N GLN A 39 12.99 -17.16 22.16
CA GLN A 39 14.40 -17.48 22.30
C GLN A 39 15.24 -16.21 22.33
N PHE A 40 15.02 -15.27 21.42
CA PHE A 40 15.73 -14.00 21.38
C PHE A 40 15.51 -13.17 22.66
N LEU A 41 14.28 -13.10 23.16
CA LEU A 41 14.00 -12.41 24.43
C LEU A 41 14.72 -13.06 25.61
N TRP A 42 14.83 -14.40 25.63
CA TRP A 42 15.29 -15.18 26.79
C TRP A 42 16.72 -15.73 26.72
N ALA A 43 17.43 -15.64 25.59
CA ALA A 43 18.71 -16.31 25.30
C ALA A 43 19.91 -15.99 26.23
N HIS A 44 19.78 -15.09 27.21
CA HIS A 44 20.82 -14.83 28.23
C HIS A 44 20.32 -14.89 29.67
N ALA A 45 19.09 -15.35 29.91
CA ALA A 45 18.68 -15.82 31.24
C ALA A 45 19.16 -17.27 31.41
N THR A 46 20.45 -17.53 31.18
CA THR A 46 21.08 -18.85 31.35
C THR A 46 21.41 -19.05 32.81
N SER A 47 20.37 -19.20 33.62
CA SER A 47 20.37 -20.25 34.65
C SER A 47 19.62 -21.42 34.01
N THR A 48 20.24 -22.59 33.96
CA THR A 48 19.73 -23.82 33.33
C THR A 48 18.55 -24.45 34.08
N GLU A 49 17.92 -23.75 35.03
CA GLU A 49 16.70 -24.23 35.68
C GLU A 49 15.48 -24.08 34.76
N ALA A 50 15.12 -25.17 34.08
CA ALA A 50 13.97 -25.30 33.17
C ALA A 50 12.58 -25.00 33.79
N ARG A 51 12.50 -24.60 35.06
CA ARG A 51 11.24 -24.43 35.80
C ARG A 51 10.84 -22.98 36.15
N ARG A 52 11.65 -21.94 35.85
CA ARG A 52 11.46 -20.61 36.49
C ARG A 52 10.89 -19.44 35.67
N HIS A 53 10.52 -19.57 34.40
CA HIS A 53 9.95 -18.42 33.67
C HIS A 53 8.58 -18.70 33.05
N LYS A 54 7.56 -18.93 33.88
CA LYS A 54 6.14 -18.81 33.49
C LYS A 54 5.74 -17.33 33.45
N ILE A 55 6.25 -16.60 32.46
CA ILE A 55 5.73 -15.25 32.19
C ILE A 55 4.45 -15.40 31.36
N ASN A 56 3.37 -14.82 31.87
CA ASN A 56 2.10 -14.78 31.16
C ASN A 56 2.31 -14.14 29.77
N PRO A 57 2.00 -14.83 28.66
CA PRO A 57 2.18 -14.29 27.31
C PRO A 57 1.47 -12.95 27.11
N GLY A 58 0.38 -12.70 27.83
CA GLY A 58 -0.32 -11.42 27.81
C GLY A 58 0.61 -10.25 28.18
N ILE A 59 1.43 -10.40 29.22
CA ILE A 59 2.36 -9.37 29.70
C ILE A 59 3.42 -9.02 28.65
N ILE A 60 3.78 -9.98 27.78
CA ILE A 60 4.77 -9.76 26.73
C ILE A 60 4.26 -8.77 25.68
N PHE A 61 2.99 -8.89 25.30
CA PHE A 61 2.36 -8.06 24.27
C PHE A 61 1.62 -6.84 24.82
N THR A 62 1.38 -6.78 26.13
CA THR A 62 0.82 -5.60 26.80
C THR A 62 1.76 -4.39 26.60
N PRO A 63 1.24 -3.21 26.22
CA PRO A 63 2.05 -2.00 26.07
C PRO A 63 2.81 -1.64 27.35
N LYS A 64 4.02 -1.06 27.22
CA LYS A 64 4.82 -0.63 28.38
C LYS A 64 4.06 0.31 29.33
N LYS A 65 3.19 1.16 28.79
CA LYS A 65 2.35 2.09 29.56
C LYS A 65 1.30 1.39 30.44
N ALA A 66 0.96 0.14 30.14
CA ALA A 66 0.03 -0.69 30.89
C ALA A 66 0.75 -1.77 31.73
N GLY A 67 2.02 -1.55 32.08
CA GLY A 67 2.82 -2.48 32.89
C GLY A 67 3.36 -3.70 32.14
N GLY A 68 3.20 -3.75 30.81
CA GLY A 68 3.70 -4.85 29.99
C GLY A 68 5.10 -4.64 29.42
N VAL A 69 5.58 -5.61 28.65
CA VAL A 69 6.90 -5.61 28.01
C VAL A 69 6.90 -4.75 26.73
N GLY A 70 5.75 -4.62 26.07
CA GLY A 70 5.55 -3.78 24.89
C GLY A 70 6.01 -4.41 23.56
N LEU A 71 6.05 -5.74 23.46
CA LEU A 71 6.31 -6.42 22.19
C LEU A 71 5.06 -6.30 21.31
N ALA A 72 5.22 -5.86 20.07
CA ALA A 72 4.11 -5.83 19.14
C ALA A 72 3.76 -7.27 18.74
N SER A 73 2.47 -7.61 18.87
CA SER A 73 1.99 -8.92 18.48
C SER A 73 2.18 -9.09 16.98
N LEU A 74 2.92 -10.14 16.61
CA LEU A 74 3.19 -10.48 15.22
C LEU A 74 1.89 -10.65 14.43
N ASP A 75 0.92 -11.35 15.01
CA ASP A 75 -0.37 -11.64 14.38
C ASP A 75 -1.19 -10.37 14.14
N VAL A 76 -1.18 -9.44 15.11
CA VAL A 76 -1.86 -8.14 15.01
C VAL A 76 -1.20 -7.26 13.97
N ALA A 77 0.13 -7.21 13.98
CA ALA A 77 0.90 -6.37 13.08
C ALA A 77 0.81 -6.87 11.63
N ILE A 78 0.82 -8.19 11.39
CA ILE A 78 0.63 -8.82 10.08
C ILE A 78 -0.73 -8.44 9.50
N LYS A 79 -1.80 -8.60 10.28
CA LYS A 79 -3.17 -8.25 9.86
C LYS A 79 -3.27 -6.75 9.53
N THR A 80 -2.72 -5.90 10.39
CA THR A 80 -2.71 -4.43 10.21
C THR A 80 -2.07 -4.01 8.89
N GLN A 81 -0.92 -4.59 8.54
CA GLN A 81 -0.19 -4.21 7.33
C GLN A 81 -0.88 -4.70 6.04
N ARG A 82 -1.59 -5.83 6.07
CA ARG A 82 -2.36 -6.32 4.90
C ARG A 82 -3.55 -5.44 4.59
N THR A 83 -4.31 -5.05 5.62
CA THR A 83 -5.53 -4.27 5.42
C THR A 83 -5.20 -2.85 4.94
N LYS A 84 -4.05 -2.29 5.34
CA LYS A 84 -3.50 -1.04 4.79
C LYS A 84 -3.31 -1.09 3.27
N HIS A 85 -2.75 -2.19 2.78
CA HIS A 85 -2.50 -2.40 1.35
C HIS A 85 -3.81 -2.55 0.56
N ALA A 86 -4.82 -3.21 1.14
CA ALA A 86 -6.14 -3.37 0.53
C ALA A 86 -6.91 -2.04 0.45
N LEU A 87 -6.84 -1.21 1.50
CA LEU A 87 -7.49 0.10 1.53
C LEU A 87 -6.87 1.10 0.56
N GLN A 88 -5.54 1.17 0.45
CA GLN A 88 -4.90 1.99 -0.57
C GLN A 88 -5.36 1.61 -1.98
N TRP A 89 -5.58 0.32 -2.24
CA TRP A 89 -6.10 -0.14 -3.52
C TRP A 89 -7.56 0.26 -3.74
N LEU A 90 -8.40 0.24 -2.70
CA LEU A 90 -9.81 0.62 -2.77
C LEU A 90 -10.06 2.15 -2.81
N THR A 91 -9.19 2.97 -2.19
CA THR A 91 -9.42 4.43 -2.05
C THR A 91 -8.54 5.31 -2.94
N GLN A 92 -7.42 4.80 -3.50
CA GLN A 92 -6.49 5.59 -4.32
C GLN A 92 -6.54 5.26 -5.82
N ALA A 93 -7.41 4.34 -6.26
CA ALA A 93 -7.83 4.31 -7.65
C ALA A 93 -8.67 5.56 -7.90
N HIS A 94 -8.21 6.43 -8.80
CA HIS A 94 -8.90 7.68 -9.16
C HIS A 94 -10.37 7.39 -9.48
N ASP A 95 -11.28 7.75 -8.57
CA ASP A 95 -12.72 7.67 -8.82
C ASP A 95 -13.12 8.84 -9.73
N LYS A 96 -12.89 8.62 -11.02
CA LYS A 96 -13.25 9.51 -12.12
C LYS A 96 -14.76 9.83 -12.14
N TYR A 97 -15.61 9.04 -11.47
CA TYR A 97 -17.04 9.30 -11.38
C TYR A 97 -17.38 10.19 -10.18
N PHE A 98 -16.75 9.99 -9.01
CA PHE A 98 -16.85 10.94 -7.90
C PHE A 98 -16.27 12.32 -8.28
N GLY A 99 -15.17 12.33 -9.04
CA GLY A 99 -14.61 13.57 -9.61
C GLY A 99 -15.56 14.26 -10.60
N ALA A 100 -16.23 13.50 -11.48
CA ALA A 100 -17.21 14.04 -12.42
C ALA A 100 -18.52 14.50 -11.74
N TRP A 101 -18.97 13.79 -10.71
CA TRP A 101 -20.15 14.11 -9.91
C TRP A 101 -19.91 15.33 -9.01
N SER A 102 -18.77 15.41 -8.34
CA SER A 102 -18.37 16.61 -7.58
C SER A 102 -18.21 17.83 -8.49
N ALA A 103 -17.66 17.66 -9.70
CA ALA A 103 -17.59 18.75 -10.67
C ALA A 103 -18.98 19.23 -11.09
N TRP A 104 -19.97 18.32 -11.17
CA TRP A 104 -21.34 18.61 -11.57
C TRP A 104 -22.19 19.20 -10.43
N ALA A 105 -22.11 18.65 -9.21
CA ALA A 105 -22.90 19.06 -8.05
C ALA A 105 -22.63 20.50 -7.57
N TYR A 106 -21.49 21.09 -7.98
CA TYR A 106 -21.10 22.46 -7.61
C TYR A 106 -21.06 23.45 -8.79
N GLN A 107 -21.56 23.07 -9.97
CA GLN A 107 -21.62 23.95 -11.14
C GLN A 107 -22.85 24.86 -11.10
N GLY A 108 -22.70 26.01 -10.45
CA GLY A 108 -23.72 27.07 -10.42
C GLY A 108 -23.31 28.37 -9.71
N ARG A 109 -22.10 28.48 -9.16
CA ARG A 109 -21.53 29.75 -8.70
C ARG A 109 -20.13 29.93 -9.27
N PRO A 110 -19.78 31.12 -9.78
CA PRO A 110 -18.41 31.41 -10.17
C PRO A 110 -17.54 31.36 -8.90
N THR A 111 -16.78 30.29 -8.75
CA THR A 111 -15.80 30.17 -7.68
C THR A 111 -14.60 31.03 -8.02
N ASN A 112 -14.64 32.29 -7.58
CA ASN A 112 -13.45 32.85 -6.95
C ASN A 112 -12.92 31.79 -5.97
N SER A 113 -11.62 31.52 -6.03
CA SER A 113 -10.93 30.36 -5.45
C SER A 113 -10.92 30.29 -3.90
N SER A 114 -11.89 30.90 -3.24
CA SER A 114 -11.97 31.08 -1.78
C SER A 114 -12.97 30.13 -1.09
N LEU A 115 -13.90 29.48 -1.81
CA LEU A 115 -14.93 28.63 -1.18
C LEU A 115 -14.51 27.15 -1.00
N VAL A 116 -13.47 26.68 -1.68
CA VAL A 116 -12.76 25.44 -1.28
C VAL A 116 -12.08 25.61 0.09
N LEU A 117 -11.96 26.85 0.58
CA LEU A 117 -11.47 27.17 1.92
C LEU A 117 -12.58 27.15 3.00
N LEU A 118 -13.87 27.20 2.66
CA LEU A 118 -14.94 27.41 3.66
C LEU A 118 -15.55 26.13 4.24
N CYS A 119 -15.53 25.00 3.51
CA CYS A 119 -15.68 23.69 4.16
C CYS A 119 -14.43 23.27 4.95
N ARG A 120 -13.32 24.02 4.85
CA ARG A 120 -12.15 23.86 5.73
C ARG A 120 -12.22 24.75 6.98
N THR A 121 -12.99 25.84 7.00
CA THR A 121 -13.01 26.76 8.16
C THR A 121 -14.05 26.43 9.22
N GLN A 122 -15.19 25.79 8.92
CA GLN A 122 -16.02 25.21 10.00
C GLN A 122 -15.41 23.95 10.61
N ALA A 123 -14.51 23.29 9.88
CA ALA A 123 -13.66 22.25 10.44
C ALA A 123 -12.42 22.83 11.17
N ALA A 124 -12.09 24.12 11.04
CA ALA A 124 -10.90 24.69 11.70
C ALA A 124 -11.04 24.78 13.23
N GLY A 125 -12.28 24.80 13.75
CA GLY A 125 -12.54 24.66 15.20
C GLY A 125 -12.36 23.23 15.73
N ALA A 126 -12.39 22.21 14.86
CA ALA A 126 -12.23 20.81 15.23
C ALA A 126 -10.93 20.17 14.70
N LEU A 127 -10.25 20.81 13.74
CA LEU A 127 -9.03 20.32 13.08
C LEU A 127 -7.74 20.83 13.71
N SER A 128 -7.79 21.61 14.78
CA SER A 128 -6.60 21.85 15.63
C SER A 128 -6.10 20.57 16.32
N CYS A 129 -6.83 19.45 16.20
CA CYS A 129 -6.47 18.14 16.77
C CYS A 129 -6.14 17.04 15.74
N PHE A 130 -6.16 17.32 14.42
CA PHE A 130 -5.93 16.27 13.41
C PHE A 130 -4.80 16.63 12.45
N GLY A 131 -3.59 16.16 12.79
CA GLY A 131 -2.49 16.03 11.85
C GLY A 131 -2.84 15.09 10.70
N ALA A 132 -2.20 15.28 9.54
CA ALA A 132 -2.43 14.52 8.32
C ALA A 132 -2.60 13.01 8.59
N PRO A 133 -3.67 12.36 8.09
CA PRO A 133 -3.97 10.99 8.46
C PRO A 133 -2.88 10.08 7.88
N SER A 134 -2.22 9.34 8.79
CA SER A 134 -1.37 8.22 8.44
C SER A 134 -2.17 7.21 7.60
N PRO A 135 -1.58 6.58 6.57
CA PRO A 135 -2.24 5.55 5.77
C PRO A 135 -2.70 4.32 6.57
N ASN A 136 -2.49 4.28 7.89
CA ASN A 136 -2.96 3.25 8.81
C ASN A 136 -4.37 3.50 9.40
N SER A 137 -5.06 4.61 9.10
CA SER A 137 -6.27 5.00 9.87
C SER A 137 -7.61 4.39 9.44
N TRP A 138 -7.67 3.51 8.43
CA TRP A 138 -8.95 3.08 7.81
C TRP A 138 -9.24 1.57 7.99
N VAL A 139 -8.24 0.79 8.38
CA VAL A 139 -8.30 -0.66 8.64
C VAL A 139 -9.30 -1.04 9.73
N PRO A 140 -9.37 -0.31 10.86
CA PRO A 140 -10.38 -0.59 11.87
C PRO A 140 -11.80 -0.41 11.32
N ASP A 141 -12.01 0.33 10.24
CA ASP A 141 -13.36 0.73 9.83
C ASP A 141 -14.03 -0.27 8.88
N VAL A 142 -13.28 -1.01 8.05
CA VAL A 142 -13.86 -2.07 7.18
C VAL A 142 -14.07 -3.39 7.94
N ASP A 143 -13.15 -3.77 8.82
CA ASP A 143 -13.35 -4.91 9.71
C ASP A 143 -14.49 -4.61 10.69
N LYS A 144 -14.66 -3.38 11.18
CA LYS A 144 -15.86 -2.97 11.93
C LYS A 144 -17.16 -3.04 11.11
N LEU A 145 -17.09 -2.88 9.78
CA LEU A 145 -18.25 -2.95 8.89
C LEU A 145 -18.68 -4.39 8.55
N LEU A 146 -17.73 -5.33 8.51
CA LEU A 146 -17.99 -6.74 8.18
C LEU A 146 -17.99 -7.69 9.38
N HIS A 147 -17.39 -7.32 10.51
CA HIS A 147 -17.57 -8.05 11.75
C HIS A 147 -18.92 -7.68 12.38
N PRO A 148 -19.53 -8.60 13.14
CA PRO A 148 -20.56 -8.20 14.05
C PRO A 148 -20.00 -7.11 14.98
N THR A 149 -20.77 -6.05 15.19
CA THR A 149 -20.52 -5.08 16.26
C THR A 149 -20.36 -5.82 17.59
N VAL A 150 -19.74 -5.19 18.59
CA VAL A 150 -19.53 -5.81 19.91
C VAL A 150 -20.86 -6.34 20.49
N GLU A 151 -21.93 -5.59 20.30
CA GLU A 151 -23.29 -5.99 20.70
C GLU A 151 -23.77 -7.21 19.89
N GLN A 152 -23.69 -7.17 18.55
CA GLN A 152 -24.08 -8.30 17.70
C GLN A 152 -23.25 -9.56 17.97
N ALA A 153 -21.95 -9.41 18.26
CA ALA A 153 -21.07 -10.51 18.58
C ALA A 153 -21.45 -11.14 19.92
N THR A 154 -21.81 -10.32 20.90
CA THR A 154 -22.30 -10.77 22.21
C THR A 154 -23.62 -11.52 22.05
N ILE A 155 -24.57 -10.97 21.30
CA ILE A 155 -25.87 -11.60 20.99
C ILE A 155 -25.66 -12.93 20.27
N LEU A 156 -24.79 -12.97 19.26
CA LEU A 156 -24.47 -14.17 18.50
C LEU A 156 -23.84 -15.25 19.41
N SER A 157 -22.84 -14.88 20.21
CA SER A 157 -22.18 -15.82 21.12
C SER A 157 -23.11 -16.31 22.23
N GLU A 158 -24.02 -15.46 22.74
CA GLU A 158 -25.05 -15.87 23.69
C GLU A 158 -26.05 -16.83 23.05
N ARG A 159 -26.49 -16.55 21.83
CA ARG A 159 -27.37 -17.44 21.05
C ARG A 159 -26.70 -18.80 20.82
N VAL A 160 -25.46 -18.82 20.37
CA VAL A 160 -24.69 -20.05 20.16
C VAL A 160 -24.52 -20.81 21.46
N ARG A 161 -24.12 -20.15 22.55
CA ARG A 161 -24.00 -20.77 23.88
C ARG A 161 -25.32 -21.38 24.36
N THR A 162 -26.43 -20.68 24.12
CA THR A 162 -27.77 -21.08 24.58
C THR A 162 -28.32 -22.25 23.77
N TYR A 163 -28.16 -22.24 22.45
CA TYR A 163 -28.90 -23.15 21.58
C TYR A 163 -28.02 -24.23 20.93
N TYR A 164 -26.72 -24.03 20.73
CA TYR A 164 -25.87 -24.94 19.94
C TYR A 164 -25.87 -26.38 20.46
N HIS A 165 -25.54 -26.57 21.74
CA HIS A 165 -25.52 -27.92 22.33
C HIS A 165 -26.92 -28.51 22.52
N PRO A 166 -27.91 -27.76 23.05
CA PRO A 166 -29.26 -28.28 23.22
C PRO A 166 -29.95 -28.73 21.92
N VAL A 167 -29.85 -27.95 20.83
CA VAL A 167 -30.48 -28.37 19.56
C VAL A 167 -29.74 -29.55 18.94
N LEU A 168 -28.40 -29.58 19.05
CA LEU A 168 -27.61 -30.67 18.53
C LEU A 168 -27.85 -32.00 19.27
N HIS A 169 -28.27 -31.93 20.54
CA HIS A 169 -28.56 -33.11 21.35
C HIS A 169 -29.75 -33.89 20.79
N GLY A 170 -29.45 -35.07 20.24
CA GLY A 170 -30.42 -35.94 19.57
C GLY A 170 -30.81 -35.50 18.16
N ALA A 171 -30.15 -34.50 17.58
CA ALA A 171 -30.30 -34.21 16.15
C ALA A 171 -29.93 -35.45 15.30
N SER A 172 -30.78 -35.78 14.34
CA SER A 172 -30.58 -36.84 13.35
C SER A 172 -30.25 -36.24 11.99
N SER A 173 -29.55 -37.00 11.16
CA SER A 173 -29.21 -36.56 9.80
C SER A 173 -28.96 -37.75 8.88
N TRP A 174 -29.37 -37.61 7.62
CA TRP A 174 -29.24 -38.63 6.58
C TRP A 174 -29.03 -37.96 5.22
N TRP A 175 -28.66 -38.76 4.22
CA TRP A 175 -28.60 -38.32 2.82
C TRP A 175 -29.85 -38.84 2.11
N GLU A 176 -30.51 -37.99 1.34
CA GLU A 176 -31.61 -38.42 0.45
C GLU A 176 -31.10 -38.68 -0.96
N GLU A 177 -30.21 -37.82 -1.45
CA GLU A 177 -29.54 -37.94 -2.75
C GLU A 177 -28.01 -37.77 -2.59
N GLU A 178 -27.23 -37.87 -3.69
CA GLU A 178 -25.76 -37.77 -3.65
C GLU A 178 -25.25 -36.42 -3.10
N GLU A 179 -26.00 -35.33 -3.29
CA GLU A 179 -25.64 -33.99 -2.82
C GLU A 179 -26.61 -33.44 -1.77
N GLU A 180 -27.75 -34.09 -1.52
CA GLU A 180 -28.79 -33.60 -0.61
C GLU A 180 -28.70 -34.27 0.76
N TRP A 181 -28.38 -33.44 1.76
CA TRP A 181 -28.20 -33.84 3.14
C TRP A 181 -29.27 -33.20 4.02
N VAL A 182 -29.99 -34.05 4.76
CA VAL A 182 -31.10 -33.65 5.62
C VAL A 182 -30.66 -33.62 7.08
N LEU A 183 -31.06 -32.57 7.79
CA LEU A 183 -30.84 -32.35 9.21
C LEU A 183 -32.17 -32.15 9.91
N SER A 184 -32.46 -33.02 10.88
CA SER A 184 -33.68 -32.94 11.68
C SER A 184 -33.34 -32.84 13.17
N TYR A 185 -33.97 -31.91 13.85
CA TYR A 185 -33.83 -31.66 15.28
C TYR A 185 -35.02 -32.22 16.06
N HIS A 186 -34.83 -32.68 17.31
CA HIS A 186 -35.96 -33.15 18.13
C HIS A 186 -36.90 -32.02 18.59
N HIS A 187 -36.40 -30.80 18.65
CA HIS A 187 -37.14 -29.63 19.09
C HIS A 187 -37.14 -28.57 17.99
N PRO A 188 -38.22 -27.75 17.89
CA PRO A 188 -38.29 -26.66 16.93
C PRO A 188 -37.03 -25.80 17.02
N PHE A 189 -36.42 -25.53 15.87
CA PHE A 189 -35.22 -24.70 15.82
C PHE A 189 -35.56 -23.28 16.29
N PRO A 190 -34.72 -22.64 17.13
CA PRO A 190 -35.04 -21.36 17.75
C PRO A 190 -35.41 -20.31 16.71
N ALA A 191 -36.49 -19.56 16.99
CA ALA A 191 -36.91 -18.43 16.18
C ALA A 191 -35.77 -17.39 16.06
N GLY A 192 -35.83 -16.58 15.01
CA GLY A 192 -34.75 -15.66 14.68
C GLY A 192 -34.44 -14.62 15.74
N LEU A 193 -33.28 -13.96 15.56
CA LEU A 193 -33.01 -12.72 16.28
C LEU A 193 -34.10 -11.71 15.92
N PRO A 194 -34.52 -10.82 16.84
CA PRO A 194 -35.46 -9.75 16.53
C PRO A 194 -34.99 -8.98 15.29
N ALA A 195 -35.95 -8.53 14.47
CA ALA A 195 -35.70 -7.90 13.18
C ALA A 195 -34.60 -6.84 13.31
N LEU A 196 -33.50 -7.10 12.60
CA LEU A 196 -32.35 -6.22 12.50
C LEU A 196 -32.77 -4.93 11.75
N ASP A 197 -32.22 -3.79 12.15
CA ASP A 197 -32.42 -2.44 11.57
C ASP A 197 -32.37 -2.47 10.01
N PRO A 198 -33.19 -1.70 9.28
CA PRO A 198 -33.08 -1.50 7.83
C PRO A 198 -31.65 -1.34 7.27
N GLN A 199 -30.70 -0.72 7.98
CA GLN A 199 -29.29 -0.67 7.53
C GLN A 199 -28.60 -2.05 7.55
N GLN A 200 -29.04 -2.95 8.42
CA GLN A 200 -28.59 -4.34 8.52
C GLN A 200 -29.19 -5.21 7.40
N CYS A 201 -30.26 -4.78 6.70
CA CYS A 201 -30.76 -5.44 5.49
C CYS A 201 -29.76 -5.41 4.31
N ALA A 202 -28.91 -4.38 4.21
CA ALA A 202 -27.87 -4.32 3.17
C ALA A 202 -26.76 -5.35 3.43
N LEU A 203 -26.37 -5.53 4.70
CA LEU A 203 -25.45 -6.58 5.14
C LEU A 203 -26.06 -7.98 4.96
N HIS A 204 -27.36 -8.13 5.21
CA HIS A 204 -28.12 -9.36 4.99
C HIS A 204 -28.14 -9.80 3.51
N ARG A 205 -28.15 -8.86 2.56
CA ARG A 205 -28.04 -9.16 1.12
C ARG A 205 -26.64 -9.65 0.74
N PHE A 206 -25.60 -9.14 1.41
CA PHE A 206 -24.21 -9.50 1.16
C PHE A 206 -23.78 -10.80 1.87
N TRP A 207 -24.37 -11.07 3.02
CA TRP A 207 -24.08 -12.19 3.92
C TRP A 207 -23.94 -13.54 3.22
N TRP A 208 -24.88 -13.88 2.35
CA TRP A 208 -24.95 -15.17 1.66
C TRP A 208 -23.85 -15.39 0.61
N THR A 209 -23.25 -14.30 0.13
CA THR A 209 -22.18 -14.32 -0.86
C THR A 209 -20.81 -14.61 -0.24
N ILE A 210 -20.73 -14.63 1.09
CA ILE A 210 -19.51 -14.92 1.84
C ILE A 210 -19.42 -16.44 2.04
N GLY A 211 -18.19 -16.97 1.92
CA GLY A 211 -17.94 -18.39 2.18
C GLY A 211 -18.24 -18.79 3.62
N TRP A 212 -18.63 -20.05 3.84
CA TRP A 212 -18.91 -20.57 5.20
C TRP A 212 -17.65 -20.64 6.08
N SER A 213 -16.46 -20.72 5.48
CA SER A 213 -15.18 -20.91 6.18
C SER A 213 -14.55 -19.59 6.61
N ASN A 214 -14.08 -19.53 7.86
CA ASN A 214 -13.49 -18.37 8.53
C ASN A 214 -14.40 -17.14 8.57
N ASN A 215 -15.72 -17.34 8.58
CA ASN A 215 -16.70 -16.27 8.67
C ASN A 215 -16.98 -15.92 10.15
N PRO A 216 -16.72 -14.67 10.61
CA PRO A 216 -16.80 -14.30 12.03
C PRO A 216 -18.20 -14.36 12.64
N TRP A 217 -19.22 -14.41 11.81
CA TRP A 217 -20.62 -14.51 12.18
C TRP A 217 -21.12 -15.98 12.20
N ILE A 218 -20.29 -16.95 11.79
CA ILE A 218 -20.60 -18.39 11.87
C ILE A 218 -19.71 -19.02 12.94
N GLN A 219 -20.25 -19.18 14.14
CA GLN A 219 -19.51 -19.70 15.29
C GLN A 219 -19.87 -21.16 15.59
N ASP A 220 -18.85 -21.95 15.92
CA ASP A 220 -19.02 -23.28 16.49
C ASP A 220 -19.53 -23.22 17.94
N GLY A 221 -19.77 -24.36 18.56
CA GLY A 221 -20.23 -24.43 19.96
C GLY A 221 -19.31 -23.79 20.99
N ASN A 222 -18.06 -23.47 20.63
CA ASN A 222 -17.10 -22.77 21.49
C ASN A 222 -17.05 -21.26 21.22
N GLY A 223 -17.91 -20.74 20.34
CA GLY A 223 -17.90 -19.34 19.92
C GLY A 223 -16.79 -19.02 18.89
N LEU A 224 -16.13 -20.02 18.31
CA LEU A 224 -15.03 -19.82 17.36
C LEU A 224 -15.54 -19.93 15.91
N PRO A 225 -15.05 -19.10 14.97
CA PRO A 225 -15.41 -19.23 13.56
C PRO A 225 -15.10 -20.62 13.00
N LEU A 226 -16.00 -21.16 12.15
CA LEU A 226 -15.75 -22.42 11.45
C LEU A 226 -14.49 -22.33 10.59
N LYS A 227 -13.68 -23.40 10.56
CA LYS A 227 -12.43 -23.45 9.79
C LYS A 227 -12.48 -24.54 8.73
N PHE A 228 -12.00 -24.23 7.52
CA PHE A 228 -11.84 -25.22 6.45
C PHE A 228 -11.00 -26.42 6.90
N SER A 229 -9.91 -26.20 7.64
CA SER A 229 -9.07 -27.29 8.15
C SER A 229 -9.84 -28.33 8.97
N THR A 230 -10.94 -27.92 9.60
CA THR A 230 -11.79 -28.82 10.38
C THR A 230 -12.81 -29.54 9.50
N TYR A 231 -13.23 -28.94 8.38
CA TYR A 231 -14.28 -29.44 7.48
C TYR A 231 -13.77 -29.55 6.03
N ASP A 232 -12.56 -30.07 5.87
CA ASP A 232 -11.76 -30.12 4.63
C ASP A 232 -12.38 -30.92 3.48
N ARG A 233 -13.30 -31.83 3.78
CA ARG A 233 -14.08 -32.60 2.80
C ARG A 233 -15.32 -31.89 2.25
N ILE A 234 -15.64 -30.68 2.73
CA ILE A 234 -16.70 -29.83 2.19
C ILE A 234 -16.05 -28.76 1.33
N ALA A 235 -16.50 -28.59 0.09
CA ALA A 235 -15.98 -27.52 -0.76
C ALA A 235 -16.15 -26.16 -0.09
N ILE A 236 -15.14 -25.29 -0.19
CA ILE A 236 -15.30 -23.89 0.21
C ILE A 236 -16.20 -23.25 -0.83
N CYS A 237 -17.41 -22.86 -0.42
CA CYS A 237 -18.38 -22.18 -1.25
C CYS A 237 -19.10 -21.08 -0.46
N PRO A 238 -19.69 -20.09 -1.15
CA PRO A 238 -20.70 -19.20 -0.58
C PRO A 238 -21.83 -19.97 0.12
N ILE A 239 -22.41 -19.39 1.17
CA ILE A 239 -23.56 -20.01 1.86
C ILE A 239 -24.75 -20.20 0.92
N SER A 240 -24.92 -19.32 -0.08
CA SER A 240 -25.95 -19.46 -1.12
C SER A 240 -25.86 -20.77 -1.90
N ASP A 241 -24.64 -21.27 -2.13
CA ASP A 241 -24.39 -22.46 -2.95
C ASP A 241 -24.71 -23.76 -2.18
N LEU A 242 -25.02 -23.64 -0.88
CA LEU A 242 -25.50 -24.74 -0.06
C LEU A 242 -27.00 -24.97 -0.21
N HIS A 243 -27.73 -24.11 -0.94
CA HIS A 243 -29.17 -24.24 -1.22
C HIS A 243 -29.99 -24.69 0.00
N ILE A 244 -29.81 -24.02 1.14
CA ILE A 244 -30.42 -24.47 2.39
C ILE A 244 -31.93 -24.23 2.34
N ARG A 245 -32.72 -25.26 2.62
CA ARG A 245 -34.19 -25.19 2.62
C ARG A 245 -34.73 -25.61 3.98
N ARG A 246 -35.69 -24.86 4.52
CA ARG A 246 -36.39 -25.26 5.76
C ARG A 246 -37.72 -25.91 5.40
N THR A 247 -37.78 -27.25 5.45
CA THR A 247 -38.97 -28.04 5.10
C THR A 247 -39.97 -28.15 6.26
N GLY A 248 -39.53 -27.91 7.49
CA GLY A 248 -40.39 -27.98 8.68
C GLY A 248 -39.88 -27.15 9.86
N PRO A 249 -40.60 -27.16 11.00
CA PRO A 249 -40.16 -26.47 12.21
C PRO A 249 -38.83 -26.99 12.75
N THR A 250 -38.50 -28.24 12.44
CA THR A 250 -37.34 -28.99 12.93
C THR A 250 -36.37 -29.45 11.85
N GLU A 251 -36.69 -29.25 10.57
CA GLU A 251 -36.01 -29.94 9.46
C GLU A 251 -35.45 -28.97 8.42
N PHE A 252 -34.23 -29.26 7.98
CA PHE A 252 -33.46 -28.49 7.02
C PHE A 252 -32.77 -29.40 6.00
N ILE A 253 -32.76 -28.98 4.73
CA ILE A 253 -32.04 -29.64 3.64
C ILE A 253 -30.86 -28.78 3.23
N PHE A 254 -29.69 -29.38 3.00
CA PHE A 254 -28.49 -28.76 2.48
C PHE A 254 -28.03 -29.47 1.22
N ARG A 255 -27.56 -28.70 0.23
CA ARG A 255 -26.82 -29.21 -0.92
C ARG A 255 -25.32 -29.12 -0.69
N ILE A 256 -24.67 -30.23 -0.36
CA ILE A 256 -23.26 -30.27 0.06
C ILE A 256 -22.41 -30.90 -1.05
N LYS A 257 -21.56 -30.11 -1.69
CA LYS A 257 -20.62 -30.60 -2.70
C LYS A 257 -19.34 -31.17 -2.05
N PRO A 258 -18.98 -32.44 -2.31
CA PRO A 258 -17.74 -33.03 -1.82
C PRO A 258 -16.51 -32.45 -2.53
N VAL A 259 -15.35 -32.51 -1.87
CA VAL A 259 -14.08 -32.11 -2.48
C VAL A 259 -13.51 -33.26 -3.32
N GLY A 260 -13.82 -33.25 -4.62
CA GLY A 260 -13.26 -34.16 -5.62
C GLY A 260 -14.10 -35.43 -5.90
N PRO A 261 -13.80 -36.15 -7.00
CA PRO A 261 -14.70 -37.15 -7.62
C PRO A 261 -14.85 -38.49 -6.87
N ARG A 262 -14.18 -38.68 -5.72
CA ARG A 262 -14.25 -39.91 -4.89
C ARG A 262 -14.25 -39.62 -3.38
N SER A 263 -14.70 -38.44 -2.97
CA SER A 263 -14.58 -37.98 -1.58
C SER A 263 -15.68 -38.58 -0.68
N ILE A 264 -15.30 -39.40 0.29
CA ILE A 264 -16.18 -39.84 1.39
C ILE A 264 -16.57 -38.60 2.23
N HIS A 265 -17.86 -38.34 2.41
CA HIS A 265 -18.33 -37.22 3.25
C HIS A 265 -17.77 -37.28 4.69
N HIS A 266 -17.86 -36.16 5.43
CA HIS A 266 -17.59 -36.20 6.87
C HIS A 266 -18.62 -37.08 7.59
N SER A 267 -18.27 -37.55 8.79
CA SER A 267 -19.22 -38.28 9.62
C SER A 267 -20.45 -37.43 9.91
N GLN A 268 -21.62 -38.09 10.00
CA GLN A 268 -22.89 -37.42 10.30
C GLN A 268 -22.82 -36.47 11.52
N PRO A 269 -22.23 -36.85 12.68
CA PRO A 269 -22.11 -35.94 13.83
C PRO A 269 -21.25 -34.69 13.56
N LYS A 270 -20.31 -34.79 12.62
CA LYS A 270 -19.44 -33.67 12.24
C LYS A 270 -20.17 -32.72 11.28
N LEU A 271 -20.92 -33.24 10.32
CA LEU A 271 -21.79 -32.44 9.45
C LEU A 271 -22.89 -31.73 10.25
N ARG A 272 -23.51 -32.39 11.23
CA ARG A 272 -24.47 -31.76 12.14
C ARG A 272 -23.90 -30.56 12.87
N ARG A 273 -22.68 -30.66 13.39
CA ARG A 273 -21.98 -29.54 14.06
C ARG A 273 -21.71 -28.37 13.12
N TRP A 274 -21.31 -28.66 11.88
CA TRP A 274 -21.06 -27.65 10.84
C TRP A 274 -22.35 -26.94 10.44
N ALA A 275 -23.39 -27.69 10.08
CA ALA A 275 -24.66 -27.15 9.65
C ALA A 275 -25.36 -26.37 10.77
N THR A 276 -25.32 -26.86 12.01
CA THR A 276 -25.91 -26.16 13.18
C THR A 276 -25.25 -24.80 13.41
N ALA A 277 -23.93 -24.68 13.21
CA ALA A 277 -23.25 -23.39 13.29
C ALA A 277 -23.75 -22.41 12.22
N ILE A 278 -23.97 -22.90 10.99
CA ILE A 278 -24.50 -22.09 9.88
C ILE A 278 -25.94 -21.66 10.13
N LEU A 279 -26.81 -22.55 10.64
CA LEU A 279 -28.21 -22.25 10.91
C LEU A 279 -28.42 -21.31 12.12
N LEU A 280 -27.48 -21.32 13.08
CA LEU A 280 -27.51 -20.39 14.22
C LEU A 280 -26.96 -19.00 13.86
N ALA A 281 -26.21 -18.88 12.76
CA ALA A 281 -25.80 -17.59 12.22
C ALA A 281 -27.01 -16.87 11.61
N PRO A 282 -27.08 -15.53 11.70
CA PRO A 282 -28.10 -14.78 11.00
C PRO A 282 -27.94 -14.97 9.48
N PRO A 283 -29.01 -14.84 8.70
CA PRO A 283 -30.40 -14.62 9.11
C PRO A 283 -31.22 -15.91 9.16
N THR A 284 -32.49 -15.77 9.58
CA THR A 284 -33.37 -16.91 9.88
C THR A 284 -34.35 -17.26 8.78
N PHE A 285 -34.62 -18.56 8.66
CA PHE A 285 -35.49 -19.14 7.64
C PHE A 285 -36.94 -19.27 8.11
N PRO A 286 -37.93 -18.73 7.38
CA PRO A 286 -39.34 -19.11 7.58
C PRO A 286 -39.55 -20.58 7.20
N ILE A 287 -40.63 -21.19 7.69
CA ILE A 287 -41.05 -22.54 7.27
C ILE A 287 -41.39 -22.47 5.77
N MET A 288 -40.88 -23.43 4.99
CA MET A 288 -40.88 -23.42 3.51
C MET A 288 -40.04 -22.31 2.86
N GLY A 289 -39.17 -21.65 3.62
CA GLY A 289 -38.20 -20.69 3.09
C GLY A 289 -37.04 -21.39 2.37
N GLU A 290 -36.64 -20.82 1.24
CA GLU A 290 -35.47 -21.25 0.45
C GLU A 290 -34.43 -20.12 0.36
N LEU A 291 -33.15 -20.49 0.38
CA LEU A 291 -32.00 -19.61 0.25
C LEU A 291 -31.75 -19.15 -1.21
N ALA A 292 -32.82 -18.84 -1.95
CA ALA A 292 -32.74 -18.36 -3.32
C ALA A 292 -32.74 -16.82 -3.34
N LEU A 293 -31.56 -16.23 -3.51
CA LEU A 293 -31.46 -14.87 -4.04
C LEU A 293 -31.35 -14.97 -5.55
N GLU A 294 -32.45 -14.66 -6.25
CA GLU A 294 -32.33 -13.97 -7.53
C GLU A 294 -31.68 -12.63 -7.19
N PRO A 295 -30.41 -12.39 -7.57
CA PRO A 295 -29.73 -11.18 -7.16
C PRO A 295 -30.36 -9.99 -7.89
N GLU A 296 -31.11 -9.18 -7.14
CA GLU A 296 -31.62 -7.91 -7.62
C GLU A 296 -30.43 -7.03 -8.02
N LEU A 297 -30.29 -6.79 -9.32
CA LEU A 297 -29.22 -5.98 -9.88
C LEU A 297 -29.54 -4.50 -9.65
N VAL A 298 -29.06 -3.97 -8.54
CA VAL A 298 -29.28 -2.55 -8.21
C VAL A 298 -28.13 -1.71 -8.76
N LEU A 299 -28.45 -0.63 -9.47
CA LEU A 299 -27.45 0.33 -9.95
C LEU A 299 -26.87 1.13 -8.77
N ARG A 300 -25.53 1.23 -8.72
CA ARG A 300 -24.83 1.95 -7.65
C ARG A 300 -25.09 3.46 -7.71
N HIS A 301 -25.11 3.99 -8.93
CA HIS A 301 -25.43 5.37 -9.24
C HIS A 301 -26.35 5.35 -10.46
N ALA A 302 -27.64 5.15 -10.21
CA ALA A 302 -28.62 5.19 -11.28
C ALA A 302 -28.53 6.57 -11.98
N PRO A 303 -28.35 6.60 -13.31
CA PRO A 303 -28.60 7.80 -14.08
C PRO A 303 -30.01 8.32 -13.81
N PRO A 304 -30.32 9.58 -14.14
CA PRO A 304 -31.67 10.12 -13.96
C PRO A 304 -32.61 9.52 -15.00
N PHE A 305 -32.93 8.23 -14.88
CA PHE A 305 -33.91 7.58 -15.73
C PHE A 305 -35.29 8.17 -15.44
N ARG A 306 -36.09 8.31 -16.49
CA ARG A 306 -37.47 8.80 -16.36
C ARG A 306 -38.39 7.83 -15.63
N HIS A 307 -38.00 6.57 -15.61
CA HIS A 307 -38.76 5.46 -15.06
C HIS A 307 -37.86 4.59 -14.20
N ASP A 308 -38.47 3.88 -13.26
CA ASP A 308 -37.77 2.89 -12.45
C ASP A 308 -37.53 1.62 -13.28
N TRP A 309 -36.34 1.05 -13.11
CA TRP A 309 -35.88 -0.12 -13.86
C TRP A 309 -35.47 -1.22 -12.89
N THR A 310 -36.05 -2.41 -13.09
CA THR A 310 -35.61 -3.65 -12.48
C THR A 310 -34.63 -4.35 -13.41
N TRP A 311 -33.48 -4.78 -12.90
CA TRP A 311 -32.45 -5.41 -13.72
C TRP A 311 -32.33 -6.90 -13.37
N ALA A 312 -32.26 -7.73 -14.41
CA ALA A 312 -32.11 -9.17 -14.29
C ALA A 312 -30.94 -9.68 -15.13
N SER A 313 -30.19 -10.64 -14.59
CA SER A 313 -29.08 -11.27 -15.32
C SER A 313 -29.64 -12.33 -16.26
N VAL A 314 -29.46 -12.18 -17.56
CA VAL A 314 -29.94 -13.17 -18.55
C VAL A 314 -28.86 -14.20 -18.88
N GLN A 315 -27.60 -13.77 -18.93
CA GLN A 315 -26.44 -14.65 -19.10
C GLN A 315 -25.18 -13.97 -18.57
N GLN A 316 -24.08 -14.71 -18.43
CA GLN A 316 -22.83 -14.14 -17.93
C GLN A 316 -22.37 -12.95 -18.78
N GLY A 317 -22.14 -11.81 -18.13
CA GLY A 317 -21.76 -10.57 -18.81
C GLY A 317 -22.88 -9.89 -19.60
N ARG A 318 -24.15 -10.33 -19.48
CA ARG A 318 -25.31 -9.60 -19.99
C ARG A 318 -26.44 -9.46 -18.98
N VAL A 319 -26.99 -8.26 -18.93
CA VAL A 319 -28.08 -7.87 -18.03
C VAL A 319 -29.18 -7.21 -18.86
N VAL A 320 -30.42 -7.50 -18.51
CA VAL A 320 -31.62 -6.87 -19.10
C VAL A 320 -32.31 -6.02 -18.04
N GLY A 321 -32.63 -4.78 -18.40
CA GLY A 321 -33.50 -3.90 -17.63
C GLY A 321 -34.93 -4.00 -18.15
N THR A 322 -35.88 -4.13 -17.24
CA THR A 322 -37.32 -4.01 -17.48
C THR A 322 -37.89 -2.87 -16.64
N ARG A 323 -38.82 -2.11 -17.20
CA ARG A 323 -39.45 -0.97 -16.53
C ARG A 323 -40.47 -1.45 -15.49
N GLU A 324 -40.50 -0.84 -14.32
CA GLU A 324 -41.44 -1.18 -13.25
C GLU A 324 -42.82 -0.51 -13.50
N GLY A 325 -43.92 -1.27 -13.43
CA GLY A 325 -45.27 -0.73 -13.28
C GLY A 325 -46.18 -0.52 -14.52
N TYR A 326 -45.86 -1.03 -15.73
CA TYR A 326 -46.80 -0.98 -16.86
C TYR A 326 -46.80 -2.29 -17.66
N LEU A 327 -47.96 -2.97 -17.73
CA LEU A 327 -48.18 -4.24 -18.44
C LEU A 327 -48.75 -4.07 -19.86
N GLU A 328 -48.96 -2.83 -20.34
CA GLU A 328 -49.54 -2.61 -21.66
C GLU A 328 -48.56 -1.91 -22.61
N VAL A 329 -48.33 -2.59 -23.74
CA VAL A 329 -47.60 -2.19 -24.95
C VAL A 329 -46.07 -2.20 -24.83
N ALA A 330 -45.48 -3.34 -25.23
CA ALA A 330 -44.20 -3.52 -25.95
C ALA A 330 -43.06 -2.48 -25.76
N ASP A 331 -42.81 -1.98 -24.55
CA ASP A 331 -41.60 -1.23 -24.27
C ASP A 331 -40.41 -2.20 -24.35
N GLN A 332 -39.49 -1.91 -25.27
CA GLN A 332 -38.38 -2.81 -25.54
C GLN A 332 -37.46 -2.91 -24.31
N PRO A 333 -37.09 -4.13 -23.88
CA PRO A 333 -36.14 -4.31 -22.81
C PRO A 333 -34.79 -3.68 -23.18
N VAL A 334 -34.11 -3.11 -22.18
CA VAL A 334 -32.81 -2.47 -22.39
C VAL A 334 -31.71 -3.44 -21.98
N GLU A 335 -30.88 -3.80 -22.94
CA GLU A 335 -29.74 -4.68 -22.73
C GLU A 335 -28.46 -3.92 -22.37
N LEU A 336 -27.74 -4.49 -21.39
CA LEU A 336 -26.41 -4.11 -20.97
C LEU A 336 -25.42 -5.26 -21.18
N GLN A 337 -24.24 -4.94 -21.70
CA GLN A 337 -23.11 -5.86 -21.80
C GLN A 337 -21.95 -5.42 -20.92
N GLN A 338 -21.38 -6.37 -20.21
CA GLN A 338 -20.22 -6.15 -19.36
C GLN A 338 -18.97 -5.88 -20.20
N SER A 339 -18.18 -4.91 -19.76
CA SER A 339 -16.90 -4.59 -20.36
C SER A 339 -15.82 -5.58 -19.93
N ALA A 340 -14.71 -5.62 -20.67
CA ALA A 340 -13.57 -6.50 -20.36
C ALA A 340 -12.95 -6.28 -18.97
N ASP A 341 -13.24 -5.17 -18.29
CA ASP A 341 -12.81 -4.93 -16.91
C ASP A 341 -13.70 -5.57 -15.83
N GLY A 342 -14.83 -6.18 -16.21
CA GLY A 342 -15.79 -6.81 -15.30
C GLY A 342 -16.65 -5.82 -14.50
N ILE A 343 -16.37 -4.52 -14.55
CA ILE A 343 -16.98 -3.54 -13.64
C ILE A 343 -17.99 -2.67 -14.37
N ARG A 344 -17.66 -2.23 -15.59
CA ARG A 344 -18.52 -1.34 -16.38
C ARG A 344 -19.48 -2.14 -17.24
N TRP A 345 -20.70 -1.62 -17.36
CA TRP A 345 -21.76 -2.20 -18.17
C TRP A 345 -22.20 -1.17 -19.20
N PHE A 346 -22.23 -1.57 -20.47
CA PHE A 346 -22.52 -0.70 -21.59
C PHE A 346 -23.84 -1.09 -22.23
N PHE A 347 -24.66 -0.10 -22.56
CA PHE A 347 -25.89 -0.32 -23.30
C PHE A 347 -25.58 -0.85 -24.70
N THR A 348 -26.07 -2.05 -25.00
CA THR A 348 -25.98 -2.65 -26.34
C THR A 348 -27.18 -2.29 -27.21
N SER A 349 -28.26 -1.86 -26.57
CA SER A 349 -29.50 -1.40 -27.17
C SER A 349 -29.65 0.12 -27.04
N HIS A 350 -30.86 0.64 -27.27
CA HIS A 350 -31.16 2.06 -27.10
C HIS A 350 -30.99 2.48 -25.62
N LEU A 351 -30.66 3.76 -25.39
CA LEU A 351 -30.56 4.28 -24.03
C LEU A 351 -31.98 4.48 -23.45
N PRO A 352 -32.19 4.17 -22.15
CA PRO A 352 -33.43 4.52 -21.48
C PRO A 352 -33.71 6.04 -21.53
N GLU A 353 -34.99 6.43 -21.51
CA GLU A 353 -35.35 7.83 -21.38
C GLU A 353 -34.80 8.44 -20.09
N LEU A 354 -34.24 9.64 -20.20
CA LEU A 354 -33.64 10.38 -19.09
C LEU A 354 -34.54 11.54 -18.67
N ALA A 355 -34.83 11.65 -17.37
CA ALA A 355 -35.48 12.79 -16.74
C ALA A 355 -34.48 13.94 -16.53
N THR A 356 -34.11 14.61 -17.62
CA THR A 356 -33.28 15.83 -17.58
C THR A 356 -34.10 17.08 -17.89
N ASN A 357 -33.70 18.22 -17.35
CA ASN A 357 -34.40 19.50 -17.49
C ASN A 357 -34.12 20.19 -18.85
N SER A 358 -33.12 19.74 -19.60
CA SER A 358 -32.73 20.28 -20.90
C SER A 358 -32.25 19.20 -21.87
N ASP A 359 -32.27 19.50 -23.17
CA ASP A 359 -31.72 18.64 -24.23
C ASP A 359 -30.18 18.59 -24.21
N GLU A 360 -29.55 19.66 -23.73
CA GLU A 360 -28.09 19.72 -23.54
C GLU A 360 -27.66 18.74 -22.42
N ASP A 361 -28.35 18.74 -21.29
CA ASP A 361 -28.13 17.78 -20.20
C ASP A 361 -28.37 16.34 -20.65
N ARG A 362 -29.42 16.12 -21.45
CA ARG A 362 -29.73 14.81 -22.03
C ARG A 362 -28.57 14.31 -22.90
N SER A 363 -28.01 15.19 -23.73
CA SER A 363 -26.89 14.89 -24.62
C SER A 363 -25.60 14.59 -23.85
N ILE A 364 -25.33 15.34 -22.78
CA ILE A 364 -24.19 15.12 -21.87
C ILE A 364 -24.29 13.75 -21.19
N TRP A 365 -25.47 13.41 -20.67
CA TRP A 365 -25.69 12.10 -20.06
C TRP A 365 -25.57 10.96 -21.07
N ALA A 366 -26.16 11.09 -22.25
CA ALA A 366 -26.03 10.09 -23.31
C ALA A 366 -24.56 9.85 -23.69
N LEU A 367 -23.76 10.91 -23.85
CA LEU A 367 -22.33 10.81 -24.12
C LEU A 367 -21.58 10.10 -22.98
N ARG A 368 -21.92 10.43 -21.72
CA ARG A 368 -21.31 9.79 -20.53
C ARG A 368 -21.63 8.31 -20.46
N LEU A 369 -22.90 7.92 -20.63
CA LEU A 369 -23.32 6.51 -20.59
C LEU A 369 -22.66 5.69 -21.70
N ARG A 370 -22.51 6.24 -22.91
CA ARG A 370 -21.79 5.58 -24.00
C ARG A 370 -20.28 5.45 -23.74
N ARG A 371 -19.65 6.48 -23.17
CA ARG A 371 -18.19 6.50 -22.93
C ARG A 371 -17.77 5.71 -21.70
N HIS A 372 -18.65 5.65 -20.69
CA HIS A 372 -18.29 5.22 -19.35
C HIS A 372 -19.17 4.09 -18.80
N GLY A 373 -20.30 3.79 -19.43
CA GLY A 373 -21.23 2.76 -18.97
C GLY A 373 -21.90 3.10 -17.64
N VAL A 374 -22.62 2.13 -17.10
CA VAL A 374 -23.20 2.11 -15.76
C VAL A 374 -22.50 1.07 -14.88
N VAL A 375 -22.73 1.15 -13.58
CA VAL A 375 -22.12 0.25 -12.59
C VAL A 375 -23.20 -0.22 -11.61
N PHE A 376 -23.35 -1.53 -11.49
CA PHE A 376 -24.18 -2.15 -10.45
C PHE A 376 -23.45 -2.18 -9.11
N TYR A 377 -24.20 -2.29 -8.01
CA TYR A 377 -23.61 -2.67 -6.72
C TYR A 377 -22.81 -3.97 -6.87
N SER A 378 -21.67 -4.04 -6.19
CA SER A 378 -20.73 -5.15 -6.35
C SER A 378 -21.36 -6.46 -5.87
N HIS A 379 -21.60 -7.36 -6.81
CA HIS A 379 -22.07 -8.71 -6.58
C HIS A 379 -21.16 -9.74 -7.28
N PRO A 380 -20.70 -10.80 -6.60
CA PRO A 380 -19.76 -11.78 -7.16
C PRO A 380 -20.23 -12.47 -8.45
N ARG A 381 -21.54 -12.70 -8.59
CA ARG A 381 -22.11 -13.34 -9.80
C ARG A 381 -22.18 -12.40 -11.02
N HIS A 382 -22.15 -11.09 -10.82
CA HIS A 382 -22.35 -10.11 -11.90
C HIS A 382 -21.05 -9.51 -12.37
N HIS A 383 -20.22 -9.00 -11.46
CA HIS A 383 -19.05 -8.20 -11.85
C HIS A 383 -17.85 -9.03 -12.29
N GLY A 384 -18.05 -10.33 -12.54
CA GLY A 384 -17.02 -11.25 -13.05
C GLY A 384 -15.68 -10.93 -12.43
N PHE A 385 -15.64 -10.85 -11.09
CA PHE A 385 -14.49 -10.33 -10.34
C PHE A 385 -13.24 -11.01 -10.92
N PRO A 386 -12.19 -10.29 -11.34
CA PRO A 386 -11.22 -10.85 -12.27
C PRO A 386 -10.20 -11.71 -11.54
N TRP A 387 -10.63 -12.70 -10.77
CA TRP A 387 -9.77 -13.76 -10.28
C TRP A 387 -10.46 -15.07 -10.61
N ALA A 388 -10.54 -15.40 -11.90
CA ALA A 388 -10.51 -16.81 -12.29
C ALA A 388 -9.14 -17.33 -11.85
N VAL A 389 -9.02 -17.63 -10.57
CA VAL A 389 -8.00 -18.51 -10.05
C VAL A 389 -8.54 -19.90 -10.30
N ALA A 390 -7.71 -20.82 -10.78
CA ALA A 390 -8.16 -22.19 -10.96
C ALA A 390 -8.92 -22.65 -9.71
N GLU A 391 -10.02 -23.39 -9.87
CA GLU A 391 -10.94 -23.77 -8.78
C GLU A 391 -10.23 -24.46 -7.59
N SER A 392 -8.99 -24.91 -7.79
CA SER A 392 -8.10 -25.53 -6.81
C SER A 392 -7.22 -24.58 -5.98
N VAL A 393 -7.27 -23.26 -6.18
CA VAL A 393 -6.33 -22.33 -5.54
C VAL A 393 -6.91 -21.71 -4.26
N THR A 394 -6.33 -22.10 -3.12
CA THR A 394 -6.68 -21.57 -1.78
C THR A 394 -6.66 -20.04 -1.73
N ASN A 395 -7.53 -19.42 -0.91
CA ASN A 395 -7.61 -17.96 -0.69
C ASN A 395 -6.24 -17.29 -0.44
N LEU A 396 -5.32 -18.04 0.17
CA LEU A 396 -3.91 -17.71 0.41
C LEU A 396 -3.10 -17.39 -0.85
N ALA A 397 -3.36 -18.16 -1.92
CA ALA A 397 -2.62 -18.16 -3.16
C ALA A 397 -3.27 -17.30 -4.25
N ILE A 398 -4.52 -16.84 -4.05
CA ILE A 398 -5.22 -15.85 -4.90
C ILE A 398 -4.47 -14.50 -4.88
N ARG A 399 -3.80 -14.19 -3.77
CA ARG A 399 -3.13 -12.91 -3.53
C ARG A 399 -1.97 -12.59 -4.47
N LYS A 400 -1.13 -13.58 -4.80
CA LYS A 400 0.02 -13.40 -5.70
C LYS A 400 -0.44 -13.06 -7.13
N PRO A 401 -1.35 -13.83 -7.75
CA PRO A 401 -2.01 -13.49 -9.00
C PRO A 401 -2.69 -12.12 -8.95
N ILE A 402 -3.40 -11.79 -7.87
CA ILE A 402 -4.06 -10.48 -7.70
C ILE A 402 -3.11 -9.32 -7.85
N VAL A 403 -2.06 -9.33 -7.03
CA VAL A 403 -1.06 -8.26 -7.04
C VAL A 403 -0.32 -8.24 -8.37
N ARG A 404 0.01 -9.42 -8.93
CA ARG A 404 0.70 -9.51 -10.22
C ARG A 404 -0.15 -8.96 -11.35
N LEU A 405 -1.46 -9.22 -11.36
CA LEU A 405 -2.38 -8.75 -12.38
C LEU A 405 -2.70 -7.26 -12.23
N ALA A 406 -2.93 -6.76 -11.02
CA ALA A 406 -3.09 -5.33 -10.76
C ALA A 406 -1.82 -4.55 -11.13
N PHE A 407 -0.65 -5.08 -10.76
CA PHE A 407 0.64 -4.52 -11.17
C PHE A 407 0.84 -4.59 -12.68
N THR A 408 0.50 -5.72 -13.33
CA THR A 408 0.59 -5.88 -14.78
C THR A 408 -0.32 -4.91 -15.52
N PHE A 409 -1.54 -4.70 -15.03
CA PHE A 409 -2.51 -3.75 -15.58
C PHE A 409 -2.00 -2.31 -15.45
N LEU A 410 -1.61 -1.89 -14.25
CA LEU A 410 -1.02 -0.56 -14.01
C LEU A 410 0.26 -0.37 -14.84
N LYS A 411 1.10 -1.40 -14.93
CA LYS A 411 2.32 -1.40 -15.74
C LYS A 411 2.01 -1.26 -17.23
N ARG A 412 0.96 -1.92 -17.77
CA ARG A 412 0.51 -1.72 -19.17
C ARG A 412 0.02 -0.29 -19.41
N LEU A 413 -0.79 0.25 -18.51
CA LEU A 413 -1.28 1.63 -18.59
C LEU A 413 -0.13 2.64 -18.54
N LEU A 414 0.80 2.46 -17.61
CA LEU A 414 1.94 3.37 -17.42
C LEU A 414 3.02 3.18 -18.48
N ALA A 415 3.21 1.97 -19.04
CA ALA A 415 4.23 1.71 -20.06
C ALA A 415 4.04 2.60 -21.30
N VAL A 416 2.80 2.88 -21.70
CA VAL A 416 2.51 3.80 -22.80
C VAL A 416 2.92 5.24 -22.43
N ALA A 417 2.55 5.71 -21.24
CA ALA A 417 2.88 7.05 -20.76
C ALA A 417 4.39 7.24 -20.47
N LEU A 418 5.12 6.16 -20.16
CA LEU A 418 6.55 6.18 -19.86
C LEU A 418 7.43 6.22 -21.11
N ARG A 419 6.96 5.69 -22.26
CA ARG A 419 7.75 5.68 -23.51
C ARG A 419 8.36 7.04 -23.89
N PRO A 420 7.60 8.16 -23.90
CA PRO A 420 8.16 9.46 -24.25
C PRO A 420 9.21 9.95 -23.24
N LEU A 421 9.04 9.63 -21.96
CA LEU A 421 10.00 9.96 -20.91
C LEU A 421 11.30 9.17 -21.08
N VAL A 422 11.19 7.85 -21.28
CA VAL A 422 12.35 6.96 -21.48
C VAL A 422 13.15 7.39 -22.71
N ARG A 423 12.49 7.63 -23.84
CA ARG A 423 13.17 8.12 -25.07
C ARG A 423 13.88 9.45 -24.86
N ARG A 424 13.24 10.39 -24.15
CA ARG A 424 13.84 11.69 -23.83
C ARG A 424 15.05 11.55 -22.92
N LEU A 425 14.98 10.67 -21.92
CA LEU A 425 16.09 10.40 -21.01
C LEU A 425 17.26 9.73 -21.74
N ASP A 426 16.99 8.74 -22.59
CA ASP A 426 18.00 8.06 -23.41
C ASP A 426 18.76 9.07 -24.28
N ALA A 427 18.03 9.87 -25.05
CA ALA A 427 18.62 10.89 -25.92
C ALA A 427 19.47 11.89 -25.13
N VAL A 428 19.06 12.29 -23.92
CA VAL A 428 19.87 13.22 -23.12
C VAL A 428 21.11 12.53 -22.56
N CYS A 429 20.97 11.31 -22.02
CA CYS A 429 22.10 10.55 -21.49
C CYS A 429 23.15 10.23 -22.55
N ASP A 430 22.83 10.32 -23.85
CA ASP A 430 23.80 10.17 -24.94
C ASP A 430 24.75 11.36 -25.08
N PHE A 431 24.27 12.58 -24.83
CA PHE A 431 25.03 13.82 -25.05
C PHE A 431 25.46 14.54 -23.77
N ASP A 432 24.79 14.28 -22.64
CA ASP A 432 25.04 14.95 -21.36
C ASP A 432 25.61 13.95 -20.35
N GLN A 433 26.93 13.98 -20.16
CA GLN A 433 27.63 13.12 -19.20
C GLN A 433 27.14 13.33 -17.76
N TRP A 434 26.73 14.55 -17.41
CA TRP A 434 26.18 14.87 -16.11
C TRP A 434 24.88 14.11 -15.89
N GLN A 435 23.97 14.18 -16.86
CA GLN A 435 22.69 13.48 -16.78
C GLN A 435 22.89 11.96 -16.80
N ARG A 436 23.84 11.46 -17.60
CA ARG A 436 24.21 10.04 -17.61
C ARG A 436 24.65 9.57 -16.23
N ALA A 437 25.51 10.32 -15.56
CA ALA A 437 25.94 10.03 -14.20
C ALA A 437 24.77 10.08 -13.22
N ALA A 438 23.93 11.12 -13.28
CA ALA A 438 22.74 11.26 -12.42
C ALA A 438 21.78 10.08 -12.56
N ALA A 439 21.55 9.61 -13.79
CA ALA A 439 20.70 8.47 -14.09
C ALA A 439 21.36 7.11 -13.78
N ASN A 440 22.66 7.08 -13.50
CA ASN A 440 23.38 5.86 -13.13
C ASN A 440 23.23 5.55 -11.63
N GLN A 441 21.98 5.42 -11.20
CA GLN A 441 21.58 5.05 -9.85
C GLN A 441 20.40 4.08 -9.96
N ASP A 442 20.47 2.92 -9.34
CA ASP A 442 19.30 2.05 -9.23
C ASP A 442 18.16 2.74 -8.42
N PRO A 443 16.88 2.40 -8.67
CA PRO A 443 15.76 3.00 -7.93
C PRO A 443 15.86 2.82 -6.41
N ALA A 444 16.32 1.66 -5.93
CA ALA A 444 16.48 1.45 -4.50
C ALA A 444 17.52 2.42 -3.93
N HIS A 445 18.63 2.68 -4.61
CA HIS A 445 19.64 3.67 -4.26
C HIS A 445 19.09 5.10 -4.28
N VAL A 446 18.26 5.45 -5.26
CA VAL A 446 17.56 6.75 -5.29
C VAL A 446 16.72 6.96 -4.03
N TRP A 447 15.93 5.94 -3.67
CA TRP A 447 15.01 5.98 -2.54
C TRP A 447 15.65 5.56 -1.20
N LYS A 448 16.92 5.13 -1.18
CA LYS A 448 17.61 4.69 0.04
C LYS A 448 18.04 5.89 0.87
N HIS A 449 17.14 6.44 1.68
CA HIS A 449 17.51 7.53 2.59
C HIS A 449 17.81 7.07 4.02
N ALA A 450 17.37 5.87 4.43
CA ALA A 450 17.60 5.32 5.78
C ALA A 450 17.34 6.33 6.92
N ASN A 451 16.28 7.15 6.76
CA ASN A 451 15.94 8.28 7.63
C ASN A 451 17.05 9.36 7.78
N GLY A 452 18.10 9.31 6.97
CA GLY A 452 19.18 10.27 6.91
C GLY A 452 18.93 11.42 5.95
N LEU A 453 17.90 11.35 5.10
CA LEU A 453 17.41 12.44 4.26
C LEU A 453 15.90 12.60 4.46
N SER A 454 15.41 13.81 4.22
CA SER A 454 13.98 14.13 4.13
C SER A 454 13.40 13.69 2.79
N ASP A 455 12.09 13.45 2.75
CA ASP A 455 11.38 13.10 1.52
C ASP A 455 11.59 14.14 0.43
N HIS A 456 11.63 15.43 0.78
CA HIS A 456 11.90 16.52 -0.16
C HIS A 456 13.28 16.36 -0.84
N GLN A 457 14.34 16.09 -0.07
CA GLN A 457 15.69 15.89 -0.61
C GLN A 457 15.75 14.68 -1.55
N VAL A 458 15.08 13.59 -1.19
CA VAL A 458 15.00 12.37 -2.02
C VAL A 458 14.26 12.66 -3.33
N TRP A 459 13.12 13.36 -3.25
CA TRP A 459 12.35 13.77 -4.43
C TRP A 459 13.14 14.70 -5.35
N THR A 460 13.92 15.63 -4.79
CA THR A 460 14.81 16.50 -5.57
C THR A 460 15.86 15.65 -6.32
N CYS A 461 16.52 14.71 -5.65
CA CYS A 461 17.48 13.79 -6.28
C CYS A 461 16.84 12.93 -7.38
N TYR A 462 15.63 12.41 -7.15
CA TYR A 462 14.88 11.65 -8.15
C TYR A 462 14.56 12.50 -9.38
N ARG A 463 14.09 13.74 -9.19
CA ARG A 463 13.78 14.66 -10.30
C ARG A 463 15.02 15.10 -11.06
N ILE A 464 16.16 15.19 -10.38
CA ILE A 464 17.48 15.37 -11.00
C ILE A 464 17.81 14.18 -11.91
N ALA A 465 17.80 12.96 -11.37
CA ALA A 465 18.15 11.74 -12.10
C ALA A 465 17.24 11.47 -13.30
N THR A 466 15.97 11.90 -13.22
CA THR A 466 14.95 11.73 -14.27
C THR A 466 14.74 12.98 -15.14
N LYS A 467 15.56 14.03 -14.98
CA LYS A 467 15.45 15.30 -15.72
C LYS A 467 14.04 15.91 -15.68
N GLN A 468 13.38 15.79 -14.52
CA GLN A 468 12.03 16.31 -14.25
C GLN A 468 12.03 17.61 -13.43
N LEU A 469 13.21 18.19 -13.16
CA LEU A 469 13.28 19.52 -12.56
C LEU A 469 12.74 20.57 -13.53
N ASN A 470 11.79 21.37 -13.05
CA ASN A 470 11.23 22.47 -13.82
C ASN A 470 12.12 23.71 -13.66
N LEU A 471 12.87 24.03 -14.71
CA LEU A 471 13.74 25.22 -14.72
C LEU A 471 12.98 26.51 -15.11
N TYR A 472 11.65 26.48 -15.18
CA TYR A 472 10.86 27.67 -15.52
C TYR A 472 11.19 28.90 -14.66
N HIS A 473 11.22 30.06 -15.31
CA HIS A 473 11.12 31.38 -14.70
C HIS A 473 10.60 32.38 -15.73
N ALA A 474 10.08 33.52 -15.27
CA ALA A 474 9.64 34.59 -16.16
C ALA A 474 10.81 35.09 -17.03
N GLY A 475 10.56 35.25 -18.33
CA GLY A 475 11.55 35.68 -19.33
C GLY A 475 12.51 34.59 -19.83
N ARG A 476 12.42 33.34 -19.32
CA ARG A 476 13.28 32.23 -19.80
C ARG A 476 13.26 32.00 -21.32
N PRO A 477 12.12 32.13 -22.03
CA PRO A 477 12.11 31.96 -23.49
C PRO A 477 12.97 32.99 -24.24
N ALA A 478 13.16 34.17 -23.67
CA ALA A 478 13.99 35.24 -24.25
C ALA A 478 15.45 35.13 -23.78
N ASP A 479 15.66 34.78 -22.51
CA ASP A 479 16.98 34.60 -21.90
C ASP A 479 16.95 33.40 -20.96
N ASN A 480 17.58 32.31 -21.41
CA ASN A 480 17.73 31.08 -20.66
C ASN A 480 19.03 31.04 -19.85
N SER A 481 19.72 32.18 -19.65
CA SER A 481 20.95 32.25 -18.88
C SER A 481 20.72 32.02 -17.38
N CYS A 482 21.75 31.49 -16.73
CA CYS A 482 21.73 31.23 -15.30
C CYS A 482 21.73 32.53 -14.50
N ARG A 483 20.72 32.70 -13.63
CA ARG A 483 20.52 33.90 -12.80
C ARG A 483 21.15 33.80 -11.41
N ALA A 484 21.84 32.69 -11.12
CA ALA A 484 22.41 32.44 -9.80
C ALA A 484 23.52 33.44 -9.43
N LEU A 485 24.27 33.94 -10.43
CA LEU A 485 25.37 34.90 -10.30
C LEU A 485 25.45 35.78 -11.56
N SER A 486 25.92 37.02 -11.42
CA SER A 486 26.25 37.87 -12.57
C SER A 486 27.33 37.25 -13.47
N ALA A 487 28.30 36.55 -12.88
CA ALA A 487 29.35 35.83 -13.61
C ALA A 487 28.83 34.63 -14.43
N CYS A 488 27.58 34.20 -14.23
CA CYS A 488 26.93 33.16 -15.03
C CYS A 488 26.16 33.72 -16.23
N HIS A 489 26.16 35.05 -16.43
CA HIS A 489 25.45 35.67 -17.53
C HIS A 489 25.98 35.17 -18.88
N GLY A 490 25.07 34.83 -19.79
CA GLY A 490 25.40 34.20 -21.08
C GLY A 490 25.63 32.68 -21.02
N CYS A 491 25.69 32.05 -19.84
CA CYS A 491 25.71 30.60 -19.71
C CYS A 491 24.29 30.04 -19.60
N ASN A 492 23.91 29.14 -20.52
CA ASN A 492 22.60 28.48 -20.48
C ASN A 492 22.36 27.77 -19.14
N GLU A 493 21.20 28.02 -18.53
CA GLU A 493 20.78 27.39 -17.30
C GLU A 493 20.32 25.94 -17.56
N THR A 494 21.27 25.01 -17.47
CA THR A 494 21.05 23.57 -17.55
C THR A 494 21.24 22.91 -16.17
N PRO A 495 20.74 21.67 -15.95
CA PRO A 495 21.05 20.92 -14.73
C PRO A 495 22.56 20.76 -14.50
N SER A 496 23.34 20.42 -15.55
CA SER A 496 24.81 20.38 -15.46
C SER A 496 25.39 21.69 -14.95
N HIS A 497 24.91 22.82 -15.50
CA HIS A 497 25.39 24.12 -15.03
C HIS A 497 25.03 24.38 -13.58
N ILE A 498 23.76 24.22 -13.18
CA ILE A 498 23.29 24.50 -11.82
C ILE A 498 24.05 23.67 -10.79
N PHE A 499 24.26 22.39 -11.07
CA PHE A 499 24.75 21.43 -10.08
C PHE A 499 26.24 21.13 -10.19
N TRP A 500 26.94 21.58 -11.24
CA TRP A 500 28.36 21.31 -11.41
C TRP A 500 29.16 22.51 -11.93
N ASP A 501 28.78 23.08 -13.07
CA ASP A 501 29.64 24.09 -13.72
C ASP A 501 29.56 25.47 -13.08
N CYS A 502 28.42 25.80 -12.46
CA CYS A 502 28.20 27.07 -11.78
C CYS A 502 29.29 27.32 -10.72
N PRO A 503 29.85 28.53 -10.61
CA PRO A 503 30.84 28.84 -9.58
C PRO A 503 30.38 28.50 -8.16
N LYS A 504 29.08 28.64 -7.85
CA LYS A 504 28.52 28.19 -6.55
C LYS A 504 28.63 26.67 -6.38
N ALA A 505 28.29 25.90 -7.41
CA ALA A 505 28.41 24.45 -7.39
C ALA A 505 29.87 24.02 -7.20
N ARG A 506 30.81 24.64 -7.94
CA ARG A 506 32.24 24.40 -7.77
C ARG A 506 32.74 24.78 -6.37
N ALA A 507 32.22 25.83 -5.75
CA ALA A 507 32.61 26.15 -4.38
C ALA A 507 32.10 25.07 -3.39
N CYS A 508 30.82 24.67 -3.49
CA CYS A 508 30.23 23.66 -2.59
C CYS A 508 30.89 22.28 -2.76
N TRP A 509 31.00 21.78 -3.99
CA TRP A 509 31.65 20.50 -4.27
C TRP A 509 33.14 20.54 -3.93
N GLY A 510 33.79 21.69 -4.10
CA GLY A 510 35.21 21.85 -3.78
C GLY A 510 35.46 21.68 -2.31
N GLN A 511 34.60 22.28 -1.49
CA GLN A 511 34.64 22.07 -0.05
C GLN A 511 34.42 20.59 0.30
N LEU A 512 33.35 19.96 -0.22
CA LEU A 512 33.06 18.56 0.08
C LEU A 512 34.20 17.61 -0.35
N ILE A 513 34.69 17.76 -1.57
CA ILE A 513 35.76 16.93 -2.15
C ILE A 513 37.06 17.16 -1.38
N THR A 514 37.41 18.39 -1.02
CA THR A 514 38.65 18.67 -0.27
C THR A 514 38.63 18.00 1.11
N HIS A 515 37.50 18.02 1.81
CA HIS A 515 37.40 17.30 3.09
C HIS A 515 37.37 15.78 2.91
N TRP A 516 36.78 15.29 1.82
CA TRP A 516 36.80 13.86 1.48
C TRP A 516 38.20 13.34 1.16
N THR A 517 38.92 14.00 0.25
CA THR A 517 40.22 13.53 -0.26
C THR A 517 41.37 13.95 0.63
N GLY A 518 41.23 15.07 1.35
CA GLY A 518 42.34 15.76 2.00
C GLY A 518 43.17 16.61 1.04
N GLU A 519 42.79 16.74 -0.23
CA GLU A 519 43.49 17.54 -1.23
C GLU A 519 42.79 18.88 -1.45
N ARG A 520 43.53 19.99 -1.45
CA ARG A 520 42.97 21.30 -1.83
C ARG A 520 42.56 21.30 -3.31
N ALA A 521 41.44 21.94 -3.62
CA ALA A 521 40.81 22.03 -4.93
C ALA A 521 41.59 22.88 -5.98
N GLY A 522 42.91 22.71 -6.09
CA GLY A 522 43.76 23.43 -7.04
C GLY A 522 43.89 22.79 -8.43
N ARG A 523 43.53 21.51 -8.59
CA ARG A 523 43.54 20.81 -9.89
C ARG A 523 42.12 20.71 -10.46
N PRO A 524 41.93 20.74 -11.79
CA PRO A 524 40.65 20.37 -12.40
C PRO A 524 40.28 18.97 -11.90
N TRP A 525 39.12 18.85 -11.27
CA TRP A 525 38.69 17.56 -10.72
C TRP A 525 38.43 16.60 -11.87
N GLY A 526 39.03 15.41 -11.81
CA GLY A 526 38.84 14.39 -12.84
C GLY A 526 37.39 13.92 -12.93
N GLU A 527 37.01 13.44 -14.13
CA GLU A 527 35.66 12.95 -14.47
C GLU A 527 35.12 11.90 -13.48
N ARG A 528 35.99 11.12 -12.81
CA ARG A 528 35.55 10.14 -11.79
C ARG A 528 34.92 10.80 -10.56
N ARG A 529 35.53 11.87 -10.03
CA ARG A 529 35.02 12.57 -8.83
C ARG A 529 33.68 13.23 -9.14
N PHE A 530 33.56 13.72 -10.37
CA PHE A 530 32.33 14.24 -10.92
C PHE A 530 31.20 13.20 -10.95
N VAL A 531 31.42 12.03 -11.57
CA VAL A 531 30.41 10.97 -11.68
C VAL A 531 29.94 10.52 -10.29
N GLY A 532 30.87 10.27 -9.36
CA GLY A 532 30.58 9.86 -7.98
C GLY A 532 29.76 10.87 -7.16
N SER A 533 29.92 12.16 -7.46
CA SER A 533 29.19 13.24 -6.79
C SER A 533 27.71 13.25 -7.20
N VAL A 534 27.46 13.10 -8.50
CA VAL A 534 26.11 13.21 -9.08
C VAL A 534 25.30 11.92 -8.87
N ASN A 535 25.94 10.76 -8.99
CA ASN A 535 25.29 9.47 -8.73
C ASN A 535 25.26 9.11 -7.22
N ARG A 536 25.83 9.97 -6.37
CA ARG A 536 25.92 9.82 -4.91
C ARG A 536 26.63 8.54 -4.44
N HIS A 537 27.36 7.87 -5.34
CA HIS A 537 28.24 6.76 -4.98
C HIS A 537 29.53 7.32 -4.43
N ALA A 538 29.84 6.94 -3.19
CA ALA A 538 31.09 7.35 -2.55
C ALA A 538 32.29 6.85 -3.38
N PRO A 539 33.22 7.74 -3.75
CA PRO A 539 34.54 7.34 -4.24
C PRO A 539 35.21 6.43 -3.22
N GLU A 540 36.26 5.71 -3.64
CA GLU A 540 37.06 4.97 -2.69
C GLU A 540 37.66 5.88 -1.61
N VAL A 541 37.66 5.38 -0.38
CA VAL A 541 38.16 6.14 0.77
C VAL A 541 39.68 6.21 0.63
N PRO A 542 40.28 7.41 0.52
CA PRO A 542 41.73 7.52 0.35
C PRO A 542 42.47 6.82 1.49
N ALA A 543 43.60 6.17 1.19
CA ALA A 543 44.40 5.43 2.19
C ALA A 543 44.71 6.28 3.42
N ARG A 544 45.00 7.58 3.23
CA ARG A 544 45.20 8.55 4.31
C ARG A 544 43.98 8.67 5.23
N GLN A 545 42.77 8.81 4.67
CA GLN A 545 41.55 8.91 5.47
C GLN A 545 41.23 7.59 6.14
N ARG A 546 41.43 6.47 5.44
CA ARG A 546 41.28 5.13 6.02
C ARG A 546 42.22 4.92 7.21
N LEU A 547 43.45 5.40 7.14
CA LEU A 547 44.41 5.37 8.25
C LEU A 547 43.96 6.27 9.42
N ARG A 548 43.43 7.47 9.14
CA ARG A 548 42.86 8.34 10.19
C ARG A 548 41.67 7.69 10.89
N ILE A 549 40.81 7.02 10.13
CA ILE A 549 39.70 6.23 10.69
C ILE A 549 40.25 5.10 11.55
N TYR A 550 41.25 4.34 11.06
CA TYR A 550 41.89 3.27 11.83
C TYR A 550 42.48 3.76 13.16
N HIS A 551 43.15 4.91 13.19
CA HIS A 551 43.70 5.45 14.42
C HIS A 551 42.64 5.83 15.46
N MET A 552 41.46 6.28 15.02
CA MET A 552 40.36 6.64 15.93
C MET A 552 39.46 5.45 16.27
N LEU A 553 39.38 4.47 15.37
CA LEU A 553 38.48 3.32 15.40
C LEU A 553 39.24 2.05 14.98
N PRO A 554 40.25 1.60 15.76
CA PRO A 554 41.10 0.48 15.35
C PRO A 554 40.34 -0.84 15.25
N GLU A 555 39.38 -1.06 16.14
CA GLU A 555 38.53 -2.26 16.18
C GLU A 555 37.35 -2.17 15.21
N ASP A 556 36.98 -0.96 14.78
CA ASP A 556 35.77 -0.66 14.00
C ASP A 556 36.08 -0.04 12.62
N LEU A 557 37.25 -0.32 12.04
CA LEU A 557 37.69 0.30 10.78
C LEU A 557 36.66 0.17 9.65
N GLU A 558 36.13 -1.03 9.42
CA GLU A 558 35.16 -1.25 8.33
C GLU A 558 33.82 -0.57 8.59
N ALA A 559 33.38 -0.53 9.85
CA ALA A 559 32.18 0.22 10.23
C ALA A 559 32.40 1.73 10.04
N GLY A 560 33.56 2.25 10.42
CA GLY A 560 33.98 3.63 10.19
C GLY A 560 34.03 3.98 8.70
N VAL A 561 34.57 3.09 7.86
CA VAL A 561 34.62 3.26 6.40
C VAL A 561 33.22 3.23 5.78
N ALA A 562 32.34 2.33 6.24
CA ALA A 562 30.95 2.29 5.79
C ALA A 562 30.18 3.57 6.17
N VAL A 563 30.39 4.07 7.39
CA VAL A 563 29.83 5.35 7.84
C VAL A 563 30.41 6.51 7.04
N TRP A 564 31.70 6.50 6.72
CA TRP A 564 32.33 7.50 5.85
C TRP A 564 31.67 7.53 4.46
N LYS A 565 31.49 6.37 3.81
CA LYS A 565 30.74 6.25 2.54
C LYS A 565 29.29 6.74 2.68
N ARG A 566 28.66 6.55 3.84
CA ARG A 566 27.32 7.09 4.14
C ARG A 566 27.31 8.62 4.28
N LEU A 567 28.35 9.22 4.88
CA LEU A 567 28.48 10.69 4.94
C LEU A 567 28.49 11.28 3.53
N TRP A 568 29.27 10.70 2.61
CA TRP A 568 29.28 11.14 1.20
C TRP A 568 27.89 11.13 0.58
N PHE A 569 27.16 10.03 0.72
CA PHE A 569 25.81 9.89 0.16
C PHE A 569 24.87 11.00 0.67
N ILE A 570 24.88 11.25 1.99
CA ILE A 570 24.03 12.27 2.61
C ILE A 570 24.45 13.66 2.15
N MET A 571 25.74 14.00 2.24
CA MET A 571 26.24 15.33 1.90
C MET A 571 26.07 15.65 0.41
N SER A 572 26.27 14.67 -0.48
CA SER A 572 26.01 14.83 -1.91
C SER A 572 24.53 15.14 -2.18
N SER A 573 23.62 14.45 -1.49
CA SER A 573 22.19 14.74 -1.57
C SER A 573 21.82 16.12 -1.03
N ILE A 574 22.41 16.55 0.10
CA ILE A 574 22.14 17.88 0.66
C ILE A 574 22.74 18.96 -0.24
N CYS A 575 23.93 18.76 -0.81
CA CYS A 575 24.57 19.66 -1.77
C CYS A 575 23.67 19.92 -2.99
N LEU A 576 23.17 18.85 -3.62
CA LEU A 576 22.23 18.96 -4.75
C LEU A 576 20.97 19.74 -4.35
N ASN A 577 20.39 19.44 -3.19
CA ASN A 577 19.19 20.14 -2.71
C ASN A 577 19.46 21.61 -2.35
N HIS A 578 20.62 21.91 -1.77
CA HIS A 578 21.05 23.27 -1.44
C HIS A 578 21.25 24.11 -2.69
N LEU A 579 21.95 23.59 -3.70
CA LEU A 579 22.13 24.27 -4.99
C LEU A 579 20.80 24.52 -5.70
N TRP A 580 19.87 23.56 -5.62
CA TRP A 580 18.51 23.74 -6.15
C TRP A 580 17.76 24.87 -5.45
N ASN A 581 17.84 24.94 -4.12
CA ASN A 581 17.21 25.98 -3.32
C ASN A 581 17.82 27.37 -3.57
N GLU A 582 19.15 27.47 -3.60
CA GLU A 582 19.88 28.70 -3.93
C GLU A 582 19.52 29.24 -5.32
N ARG A 583 19.38 28.34 -6.30
CA ARG A 583 18.90 28.71 -7.64
C ARG A 583 17.48 29.29 -7.57
N ASN A 584 16.57 28.65 -6.84
CA ASN A 584 15.20 29.12 -6.72
C ASN A 584 15.11 30.45 -5.96
N ASP A 585 15.93 30.65 -4.93
CA ASP A 585 16.03 31.92 -4.21
C ASP A 585 16.54 33.05 -5.13
N ALA A 586 17.55 32.79 -5.96
CA ALA A 586 18.02 33.77 -6.93
C ALA A 586 16.96 34.11 -7.98
N VAL A 587 16.26 33.10 -8.49
CA VAL A 587 15.28 33.24 -9.57
C VAL A 587 13.97 33.89 -9.12
N PHE A 588 13.43 33.46 -7.98
CA PHE A 588 12.08 33.84 -7.55
C PHE A 588 12.08 34.90 -6.44
N ARG A 589 13.20 35.08 -5.74
CA ARG A 589 13.32 36.06 -4.65
C ARG A 589 14.40 37.12 -4.92
N GLY A 590 15.15 37.01 -6.01
CA GLY A 590 16.26 37.91 -6.33
C GLY A 590 17.44 37.81 -5.35
N VAL A 591 17.48 36.77 -4.51
CA VAL A 591 18.52 36.61 -3.49
C VAL A 591 19.74 35.95 -4.13
N GLN A 592 20.78 36.74 -4.36
CA GLN A 592 22.08 36.25 -4.83
C GLN A 592 23.05 36.09 -3.66
N SER A 593 23.93 35.11 -3.76
CA SER A 593 24.96 34.82 -2.77
C SER A 593 26.28 34.60 -3.50
N THR A 594 27.40 34.89 -2.86
CA THR A 594 28.72 34.62 -3.45
C THR A 594 29.02 33.12 -3.42
N PRO A 595 29.90 32.60 -4.29
CA PRO A 595 30.33 31.20 -4.24
C PRO A 595 30.84 30.76 -2.86
N LEU A 596 31.66 31.60 -2.23
CA LEU A 596 32.20 31.35 -0.90
C LEU A 596 31.10 31.30 0.17
N HIS A 597 30.13 32.22 0.12
CA HIS A 597 28.99 32.21 1.04
C HIS A 597 28.11 30.96 0.84
N SER A 598 27.85 30.58 -0.41
CA SER A 598 27.09 29.37 -0.74
C SER A 598 27.76 28.13 -0.16
N ALA A 599 29.07 27.98 -0.32
CA ALA A 599 29.84 26.86 0.22
C ALA A 599 29.81 26.84 1.76
N ALA A 600 30.07 27.98 2.41
CA ALA A 600 30.01 28.09 3.87
C ALA A 600 28.61 27.74 4.43
N ARG A 601 27.54 28.20 3.75
CA ARG A 601 26.16 27.91 4.14
C ARG A 601 25.83 26.43 3.95
N PHE A 602 26.20 25.85 2.81
CA PHE A 602 26.10 24.41 2.53
C PHE A 602 26.77 23.61 3.65
N TRP A 603 28.03 23.90 3.94
CA TRP A 603 28.82 23.21 4.96
C TRP A 603 28.17 23.28 6.34
N ALA A 604 27.74 24.47 6.77
CA ALA A 604 27.06 24.64 8.06
C ALA A 604 25.72 23.88 8.13
N LEU A 605 25.00 23.77 7.02
CA LEU A 605 23.74 23.02 6.94
C LEU A 605 24.00 21.51 7.02
N ASP A 606 24.98 21.02 6.26
CA ASP A 606 25.39 19.62 6.23
C ASP A 606 25.88 19.14 7.59
N ILE A 607 26.82 19.85 8.22
CA ILE A 607 27.36 19.45 9.52
C ILE A 607 26.25 19.41 10.57
N ARG A 608 25.36 20.41 10.60
CA ARG A 608 24.20 20.40 11.51
C ARG A 608 23.30 19.19 11.26
N HIS A 609 23.02 18.87 10.00
CA HIS A 609 22.17 17.73 9.62
C HIS A 609 22.83 16.40 10.06
N LEU A 610 24.11 16.21 9.75
CA LEU A 610 24.86 15.03 10.13
C LEU A 610 24.99 14.87 11.65
N THR A 611 25.28 15.95 12.38
CA THR A 611 25.31 15.93 13.85
C THR A 611 23.95 15.59 14.45
N ALA A 612 22.85 16.12 13.89
CA ALA A 612 21.50 15.78 14.35
C ALA A 612 21.18 14.30 14.09
N LEU A 613 21.61 13.77 12.94
CA LEU A 613 21.47 12.36 12.59
C LEU A 613 22.27 11.46 13.54
N ALA A 614 23.55 11.76 13.75
CA ALA A 614 24.43 11.03 14.66
C ALA A 614 23.87 11.04 16.09
N LYS A 615 23.40 12.19 16.59
CA LYS A 615 22.76 12.29 17.91
C LYS A 615 21.49 11.44 18.01
N ARG A 616 20.66 11.44 16.96
CA ARG A 616 19.45 10.62 16.92
C ARG A 616 19.78 9.13 16.97
N GLU A 617 20.77 8.69 16.20
CA GLU A 617 21.20 7.30 16.17
C GLU A 617 21.88 6.88 17.47
N HIS A 618 22.70 7.77 18.04
CA HIS A 618 23.36 7.55 19.32
C HIS A 618 22.37 7.33 20.48
N ARG A 619 21.22 8.01 20.44
CA ARG A 619 20.14 7.86 21.44
C ARG A 619 19.35 6.56 21.27
N GLY A 620 19.39 5.92 20.11
CA GLY A 620 18.70 4.66 19.85
C GLY A 620 19.54 3.50 20.39
N PRO A 621 19.01 2.60 21.23
CA PRO A 621 19.82 1.53 21.83
C PRO A 621 20.40 0.57 20.78
N ASP A 622 19.72 0.41 19.64
CA ASP A 622 20.14 -0.49 18.54
C ASP A 622 21.07 0.21 17.54
N THR A 623 21.15 1.54 17.58
CA THR A 623 21.98 2.36 16.69
C THR A 623 23.03 3.17 17.44
N ALA A 624 23.19 2.96 18.74
CA ALA A 624 24.03 3.77 19.62
C ALA A 624 25.49 3.79 19.16
N VAL A 625 26.02 2.60 18.83
CA VAL A 625 27.38 2.39 18.32
C VAL A 625 27.54 3.05 16.95
N ALA A 626 26.60 2.83 16.03
CA ALA A 626 26.63 3.47 14.71
C ALA A 626 26.59 5.01 14.82
N GLY A 627 25.79 5.55 15.75
CA GLY A 627 25.73 6.97 16.05
C GLY A 627 27.03 7.52 16.66
N ALA A 628 27.69 6.76 17.53
CA ALA A 628 29.00 7.12 18.08
C ALA A 628 30.10 7.11 17.01
N ILE A 629 30.16 6.06 16.19
CA ILE A 629 31.07 5.97 15.04
C ILE A 629 30.80 7.15 14.08
N MET A 630 29.54 7.47 13.81
CA MET A 630 29.17 8.61 12.98
C MET A 630 29.63 9.94 13.57
N HIS A 631 29.52 10.14 14.89
CA HIS A 631 30.11 11.30 15.56
C HIS A 631 31.62 11.40 15.31
N THR A 632 32.36 10.32 15.59
CA THR A 632 33.82 10.27 15.37
C THR A 632 34.19 10.54 13.91
N CYS A 633 33.46 9.95 12.96
CA CYS A 633 33.67 10.21 11.54
C CYS A 633 33.37 11.66 11.15
N ILE A 634 32.31 12.29 11.69
CA ILE A 634 32.01 13.70 11.45
C ILE A 634 33.14 14.59 11.98
N ASP A 635 33.62 14.33 13.20
CA ASP A 635 34.71 15.12 13.80
C ASP A 635 35.99 15.00 12.96
N LEU A 636 36.33 13.78 12.52
CA LEU A 636 37.43 13.53 11.60
C LEU A 636 37.27 14.25 10.25
N PHE A 637 36.03 14.29 9.73
CA PHE A 637 35.70 14.91 8.44
C PHE A 637 35.84 16.44 8.48
N ILE A 638 35.48 17.07 9.60
CA ILE A 638 35.53 18.52 9.79
C ILE A 638 36.96 19.04 9.91
N LEU A 639 37.88 18.24 10.46
CA LEU A 639 39.28 18.65 10.61
C LEU A 639 39.89 19.02 9.25
N GLU A 640 40.43 20.26 9.16
CA GLU A 640 41.04 20.77 7.94
C GLU A 640 42.19 19.85 7.47
N PRO A 641 42.32 19.61 6.16
CA PRO A 641 43.46 18.89 5.61
C PRO A 641 44.75 19.69 5.85
N ARG A 642 45.65 19.17 6.70
CA ARG A 642 46.87 19.88 7.10
C ARG A 642 48.05 19.76 6.12
N ASP A 643 48.07 18.79 5.19
CA ASP A 643 49.28 18.51 4.37
C ASP A 643 48.99 18.21 2.89
N GLY A 644 50.02 18.43 2.07
CA GLY A 644 50.05 18.47 0.60
C GLY A 644 49.66 17.20 -0.19
N PRO A 645 49.62 17.31 -1.53
CA PRO A 645 48.90 16.40 -2.43
C PRO A 645 49.56 15.01 -2.57
N ILE A 646 48.72 13.96 -2.72
CA ILE A 646 49.12 12.59 -3.09
C ILE A 646 48.63 12.31 -4.52
N PRO A 647 49.43 11.73 -5.43
CA PRO A 647 48.95 11.34 -6.76
C PRO A 647 48.05 10.10 -6.67
N LEU A 648 46.89 10.14 -7.32
CA LEU A 648 46.03 8.98 -7.59
C LEU A 648 46.23 8.54 -9.05
N GLY A 649 46.40 7.23 -9.28
CA GLY A 649 46.53 6.67 -10.63
C GLY A 649 45.20 6.62 -11.38
N ASP A 650 45.20 7.08 -12.63
CA ASP A 650 44.05 7.06 -13.53
C ASP A 650 43.94 5.70 -14.26
N SER A 651 42.73 5.14 -14.34
CA SER A 651 42.41 4.10 -15.33
C SER A 651 41.20 4.55 -16.18
N HIS A 652 41.16 4.14 -17.43
CA HIS A 652 40.15 4.60 -18.39
C HIS A 652 39.23 3.43 -18.78
N ASP A 653 38.21 3.16 -17.97
CA ASP A 653 37.13 2.25 -18.35
C ASP A 653 35.89 3.03 -18.79
N LYS A 654 35.27 2.60 -19.89
CA LYS A 654 34.03 3.18 -20.41
C LYS A 654 32.90 2.96 -19.39
N LEU A 655 32.11 4.02 -19.14
CA LEU A 655 30.97 3.96 -18.24
C LEU A 655 29.86 3.05 -18.80
N PRO A 656 29.27 2.16 -17.99
CA PRO A 656 28.16 1.29 -18.40
C PRO A 656 26.86 2.08 -18.65
N VAL A 657 25.87 1.42 -19.26
CA VAL A 657 24.51 1.97 -19.46
C VAL A 657 23.90 2.37 -18.10
N PRO A 658 23.30 3.57 -17.97
CA PRO A 658 22.74 4.01 -16.69
C PRO A 658 21.71 3.06 -16.09
N GLU A 659 21.89 2.69 -14.81
CA GLU A 659 21.04 1.72 -14.12
C GLU A 659 19.55 2.09 -14.07
N LEU A 660 19.21 3.36 -13.80
CA LEU A 660 17.81 3.80 -13.77
C LEU A 660 17.14 3.63 -15.13
N LEU A 661 17.88 3.92 -16.18
CA LEU A 661 17.42 3.85 -17.56
C LEU A 661 17.25 2.39 -18.01
N SER A 662 18.20 1.53 -17.65
CA SER A 662 18.10 0.08 -17.83
C SER A 662 16.87 -0.49 -17.12
N TRP A 663 16.63 -0.07 -15.87
CA TRP A 663 15.46 -0.47 -15.09
C TRP A 663 14.15 0.00 -15.75
N LEU A 664 14.07 1.26 -16.19
CA LEU A 664 12.89 1.81 -16.88
C LEU A 664 12.61 1.08 -18.20
N LYS A 665 13.65 0.76 -18.98
CA LYS A 665 13.54 -0.02 -20.22
C LYS A 665 13.02 -1.43 -19.92
N SER A 666 13.58 -2.11 -18.93
CA SER A 666 13.11 -3.43 -18.48
C SER A 666 11.66 -3.39 -17.99
N PHE A 667 11.28 -2.35 -17.24
CA PHE A 667 9.90 -2.12 -16.82
C PHE A 667 8.96 -1.93 -18.02
N GLN A 668 9.41 -1.27 -19.08
CA GLN A 668 8.64 -1.08 -20.31
C GLN A 668 8.48 -2.39 -21.12
N THR A 669 9.53 -3.21 -21.23
CA THR A 669 9.58 -4.34 -22.18
C THR A 669 9.11 -5.68 -21.62
N SER A 670 9.13 -5.88 -20.31
CA SER A 670 8.81 -7.19 -19.67
C SER A 670 7.32 -7.60 -19.71
N LEU A 671 6.54 -7.09 -20.67
CA LEU A 671 5.15 -7.44 -20.96
C LEU A 671 4.81 -7.48 -22.46
N ALA A 672 5.79 -7.20 -23.33
CA ALA A 672 5.73 -7.59 -24.74
C ALA A 672 6.09 -9.08 -24.83
#